data_AF-A0A978SR42-F1
#
_entry.id   AF-A0A978SR42-F1
#
_cell.length_a   1.000
_cell.length_b   1.000
_cell.length_c   1.000
_cell.angle_alpha   90.00
_cell.angle_beta   90.00
_cell.angle_gamma   90.00
#
_symmetry.space_group_name_H-M   'P 1'
#
loop_
_entity.id
_entity.type
_entity.pdbx_description
1 polymer ?
#
loop_
_entity_poly.entity_id
_entity_poly.type
_entity_poly.pdbx_seq_one_letter_code
_entity_poly.pdbx_strand_id
1 'polypeptide(L)'
;MNRSILHIQVLDLQRSPIARANVKVGGASNVQQTSPGNFVVYGLANKTIEVVVEAEGLETEQRQVSIRPGQNIELFILAEKGLPAYRKGNVRVPFRPSIEKLGITVRGKKETQALERWLLEQQISIEKEREPGLIVIQGEAAKNSELAYKLRSLAGVKAVGPVVHYSSEGVAFLSGNIILRTVPETNRDQVEAVARELGLTVRRKLALKDFWLLASEKTDLSLLEECDRLFASPLVVTAEPELAFTVETDDITPTDELVDEQWHIPHIRLPEAWQRLRDANPIGVTPGSAGDLTYGSANLAIAVIDEGVESQTDGSGNVTPTHPEFQGNVSNGQPKMLGFFDFGGMVANNDTPLGSHGTQCAGVATARAENSSTVAGEEEGVAGAAPNCRLLAVQVPSAGTETEFSDIYLWMAGLDPESDTPNFPPVLAQGADVITNSAGGYNPAIWPVSDLMDATFERLTDEGRGGRGTLLFFSAGNANSEFATQRPWANHPRTFGIAASNENDTKAGYSNFGDGIDLCAPSSDSAAGLRSIVTTDRPGQGDLAGHTGGGNDYTDGFGGTSSATPLTAGVAALLLSMDPTLTWSEVRDIFYNTAIKIDFSNTDSNGQWRDTNGDGIADYSNWYGFGRIDTAKAVCVARTLIQLDTPTVSFLDVPEEEPTLRAISFTVQSFRNFTFRVVDGPTTTLGPANSFVLHAGDTATHTGNWTCTASHPRIWVRYVGTNAGDIAQGVATVQCIETGEEFSITFTANTIERPRAAVVLALDSSGSMNDSAGDGRLKIEILRDSAVVVSALAQEDTGLGAVSWDTDADLANATPVGDAGFEVIGAGRAALSSHVGSHVTDPTGMTAIGDAVVAAQSLLNDASSDYAVKAMVVLTDGNETESLYLSELPAGAITNRVFAIGLGTPENIRPAALAQLTSNNDGYLLMTGNVTTDDYFLLTKYYQQILAGLTNTQIVVDPDGWLAPGAKLRLPFYVNETDWRVDAVLHTPFPEVIEYVLEAPDGQIIDPGALGGEPRSRYVIDGATAFYRLALPIAAIGNQDPTRPWHAVLTLNRKRWQRVLEKLEQRKEEYIRAVAHGLRYAFVVQARSTLAMQVNLVQSSLEPGALVTVTVTLTEYGYPAVRGAEVKAIVKRPDGASMSLEAVEGIDGVFEVQFNASMSGLYQVHVLASGTTRLQSPWTREALRSAVVWQGGDNPLPGPSAEDRFCRFLRCLQQSKGLDERRLRELGIDIGAVGKCICSKRRIQKG
;
A
#
# COMPACT_ATOMS: atom_id res chain seq x y z
N MET A 1 -22.32 3.53 19.28
CA MET A 1 -22.05 2.34 20.12
C MET A 1 -21.25 1.34 19.28
N ASN A 2 -19.94 1.29 19.45
CA ASN A 2 -19.05 0.38 18.71
C ASN A 2 -19.30 -1.07 19.13
N ARG A 3 -19.79 -1.91 18.23
CA ARG A 3 -19.99 -3.35 18.46
C ARG A 3 -18.98 -4.12 17.62
N SER A 4 -18.11 -4.89 18.27
CA SER A 4 -17.05 -5.68 17.61
C SER A 4 -17.50 -7.13 17.38
N ILE A 5 -16.87 -7.78 16.39
CA ILE A 5 -17.09 -9.19 16.05
C ILE A 5 -15.81 -9.95 16.40
N LEU A 6 -15.95 -11.10 17.07
CA LEU A 6 -14.85 -12.01 17.38
C LEU A 6 -15.09 -13.34 16.66
N HIS A 7 -14.18 -13.69 15.75
CA HIS A 7 -14.07 -14.99 15.11
C HIS A 7 -13.07 -15.85 15.89
N ILE A 8 -13.44 -17.09 16.20
CA ILE A 8 -12.61 -18.05 16.94
C ILE A 8 -12.49 -19.31 16.10
N GLN A 9 -11.26 -19.71 15.80
CA GLN A 9 -10.95 -20.95 15.11
C GLN A 9 -10.29 -21.94 16.08
N VAL A 10 -10.73 -23.19 16.06
CA VAL A 10 -10.27 -24.26 16.95
C VAL A 10 -9.79 -25.45 16.12
N LEU A 11 -8.49 -25.69 16.15
CA LEU A 11 -7.82 -26.72 15.35
C LEU A 11 -7.11 -27.76 16.23
N ASP A 12 -6.86 -28.94 15.69
CA ASP A 12 -5.93 -29.93 16.25
C ASP A 12 -4.50 -29.79 15.70
N LEU A 13 -3.59 -30.69 16.10
CA LEU A 13 -2.20 -30.71 15.65
C LEU A 13 -2.02 -31.04 14.15
N GLN A 14 -3.06 -31.54 13.49
CA GLN A 14 -3.11 -31.87 12.07
C GLN A 14 -3.79 -30.74 11.27
N ARG A 15 -3.98 -29.54 11.87
CA ARG A 15 -4.69 -28.39 11.29
C ARG A 15 -6.16 -28.70 10.96
N SER A 16 -6.72 -29.78 11.49
CA SER A 16 -8.10 -30.16 11.24
C SER A 16 -9.03 -29.43 12.22
N PRO A 17 -10.19 -28.90 11.76
CA PRO A 17 -11.13 -28.24 12.65
C PRO A 17 -11.76 -29.20 13.66
N ILE A 18 -11.75 -28.83 14.94
CA ILE A 18 -12.33 -29.65 16.01
C ILE A 18 -13.84 -29.40 16.07
N ALA A 19 -14.61 -30.25 15.40
CA ALA A 19 -16.06 -30.10 15.24
C ALA A 19 -16.84 -30.02 16.57
N ARG A 20 -16.38 -30.72 17.62
CA ARG A 20 -17.03 -30.80 18.95
C ARG A 20 -16.38 -29.90 20.01
N ALA A 21 -15.70 -28.83 19.61
CA ALA A 21 -15.18 -27.85 20.55
C ALA A 21 -16.32 -27.05 21.21
N ASN A 22 -16.17 -26.75 22.49
CA ASN A 22 -17.05 -25.91 23.29
C ASN A 22 -16.31 -24.62 23.64
N VAL A 23 -16.80 -23.49 23.14
CA VAL A 23 -16.19 -22.17 23.33
C VAL A 23 -17.03 -21.33 24.28
N LYS A 24 -16.43 -20.90 25.39
CA LYS A 24 -17.04 -20.00 26.37
C LYS A 24 -16.33 -18.64 26.30
N VAL A 25 -17.10 -17.56 26.18
CA VAL A 25 -16.57 -16.19 26.10
C VAL A 25 -17.11 -15.35 27.25
N GLY A 26 -16.22 -14.76 28.04
CA GLY A 26 -16.52 -14.04 29.27
C GLY A 26 -17.49 -12.88 29.08
N GLY A 27 -18.72 -13.03 29.60
CA GLY A 27 -19.78 -12.03 29.52
C GLY A 27 -20.59 -12.04 28.22
N ALA A 28 -20.40 -13.03 27.34
CA ALA A 28 -21.22 -13.25 26.14
C ALA A 28 -22.07 -14.53 26.30
N SER A 29 -23.32 -14.46 25.86
CA SER A 29 -24.26 -15.61 25.86
C SER A 29 -24.58 -16.13 24.45
N ASN A 30 -23.99 -15.52 23.42
CA ASN A 30 -24.33 -15.69 22.01
C ASN A 30 -23.14 -16.20 21.16
N VAL A 31 -22.40 -17.20 21.66
CA VAL A 31 -21.35 -17.86 20.86
C VAL A 31 -22.02 -18.77 19.82
N GLN A 32 -21.84 -18.46 18.54
CA GLN A 32 -22.43 -19.23 17.43
C GLN A 32 -21.34 -20.00 16.70
N GLN A 33 -21.53 -21.30 16.52
CA GLN A 33 -20.68 -22.09 15.64
C GLN A 33 -21.14 -21.91 14.19
N THR A 34 -20.28 -21.39 13.32
CA THR A 34 -20.61 -21.12 11.91
C THR A 34 -20.23 -22.27 10.99
N SER A 35 -19.20 -23.04 11.35
CA SER A 35 -18.78 -24.28 10.69
C SER A 35 -17.98 -25.13 11.69
N PRO A 36 -17.66 -26.42 11.41
CA PRO A 36 -16.84 -27.23 12.29
C PRO A 36 -15.56 -26.49 12.71
N GLY A 37 -15.30 -26.39 14.02
CA GLY A 37 -14.16 -25.67 14.58
C GLY A 37 -14.17 -24.14 14.45
N ASN A 38 -15.19 -23.50 13.86
CA ASN A 38 -15.26 -22.03 13.72
C ASN A 38 -16.46 -21.45 14.46
N PHE A 39 -16.20 -20.41 15.26
CA PHE A 39 -17.19 -19.76 16.11
C PHE A 39 -17.15 -18.25 15.91
N VAL A 40 -18.29 -17.59 16.05
CA VAL A 40 -18.43 -16.14 15.96
C VAL A 40 -19.21 -15.61 17.16
N VAL A 41 -18.75 -14.50 17.71
CA VAL A 41 -19.41 -13.75 18.78
C VAL A 41 -19.61 -12.32 18.35
N TYR A 42 -20.87 -11.88 18.35
CA TYR A 42 -21.26 -10.54 17.93
C TYR A 42 -21.51 -9.63 19.14
N GLY A 43 -21.25 -8.34 18.96
CA GLY A 43 -21.71 -7.31 19.91
C GLY A 43 -20.86 -7.19 21.17
N LEU A 44 -19.58 -7.60 21.09
CA LEU A 44 -18.66 -7.49 22.22
C LEU A 44 -18.27 -6.02 22.47
N ALA A 45 -18.19 -5.66 23.74
CA ALA A 45 -17.64 -4.38 24.17
C ALA A 45 -16.10 -4.40 24.05
N ASN A 46 -15.50 -3.25 23.76
CA ASN A 46 -14.05 -3.08 23.66
C ASN A 46 -13.41 -3.19 25.06
N LYS A 47 -13.08 -4.42 25.46
CA LYS A 47 -12.41 -4.75 26.70
C LYS A 47 -11.65 -6.06 26.53
N THR A 48 -10.77 -6.35 27.48
CA THR A 48 -10.17 -7.68 27.61
C THR A 48 -11.21 -8.65 28.17
N ILE A 49 -11.40 -9.77 27.48
CA ILE A 49 -12.33 -10.83 27.88
C ILE A 49 -11.62 -12.18 27.93
N GLU A 50 -12.07 -13.04 28.82
CA GLU A 50 -11.58 -14.41 28.88
C GLU A 50 -12.28 -15.28 27.84
N VAL A 51 -11.51 -16.08 27.11
CA VAL A 51 -12.01 -17.12 26.21
C VAL A 51 -11.49 -18.46 26.69
N VAL A 52 -12.40 -19.41 26.88
CA VAL A 52 -12.11 -20.80 27.30
C VAL A 52 -12.59 -21.74 26.21
N VAL A 53 -11.71 -22.62 25.74
CA VAL A 53 -12.01 -23.61 24.71
C VAL A 53 -11.77 -25.02 25.27
N GLU A 54 -12.80 -25.86 25.21
CA GLU A 54 -12.82 -27.23 25.72
C GLU A 54 -13.18 -28.19 24.60
N ALA A 55 -12.54 -29.35 24.52
CA ALA A 55 -12.95 -30.45 23.66
C ALA A 55 -12.70 -31.79 24.37
N GLU A 56 -13.55 -32.79 24.12
CA GLU A 56 -13.45 -34.09 24.78
C GLU A 56 -12.09 -34.75 24.51
N GLY A 57 -11.39 -35.15 25.58
CA GLY A 57 -10.09 -35.83 25.49
C GLY A 57 -8.87 -34.93 25.25
N LEU A 58 -9.07 -33.62 25.06
CA LEU A 58 -8.00 -32.65 24.80
C LEU A 58 -7.78 -31.69 25.99
N GLU A 59 -6.58 -31.12 26.06
CA GLU A 59 -6.22 -30.14 27.09
C GLU A 59 -6.99 -28.82 26.86
N THR A 60 -7.73 -28.37 27.88
CA THR A 60 -8.44 -27.08 27.85
C THR A 60 -7.45 -25.92 27.70
N GLU A 61 -7.72 -25.03 26.75
CA GLU A 61 -6.97 -23.77 26.59
C GLU A 61 -7.84 -22.60 27.02
N GLN A 62 -7.27 -21.69 27.82
CA GLN A 62 -7.93 -20.45 28.23
C GLN A 62 -6.95 -19.28 28.16
N ARG A 63 -7.40 -18.14 27.63
CA ARG A 63 -6.60 -16.91 27.60
C ARG A 63 -7.44 -15.65 27.57
N GLN A 64 -6.79 -14.54 27.92
CA GLN A 64 -7.36 -13.20 27.83
C GLN A 64 -7.20 -12.66 26.40
N VAL A 65 -8.30 -12.22 25.80
CA VAL A 65 -8.39 -11.68 24.44
C VAL A 65 -8.81 -10.22 24.53
N SER A 66 -8.01 -9.32 23.96
CA SER A 66 -8.31 -7.88 23.93
C SER A 66 -9.18 -7.56 22.72
N ILE A 67 -10.46 -7.25 22.96
CA ILE A 67 -11.40 -6.92 21.88
C ILE A 67 -11.20 -5.48 21.41
N ARG A 68 -10.88 -5.33 20.13
CA ARG A 68 -10.73 -4.04 19.44
C ARG A 68 -11.96 -3.75 18.57
N PRO A 69 -12.24 -2.48 18.22
CA PRO A 69 -13.26 -2.15 17.22
C PRO A 69 -13.04 -2.92 15.91
N GLY A 70 -14.10 -3.48 15.32
CA GLY A 70 -14.06 -4.21 14.05
C GLY A 70 -14.01 -5.73 14.20
N GLN A 71 -13.38 -6.42 13.23
CA GLN A 71 -13.18 -7.87 13.25
C GLN A 71 -11.95 -8.24 14.07
N ASN A 72 -12.12 -9.19 14.99
CA ASN A 72 -11.07 -9.81 15.78
C ASN A 72 -11.04 -11.29 15.42
N ILE A 73 -9.87 -11.88 15.19
CA ILE A 73 -9.72 -13.31 14.84
C ILE A 73 -8.76 -13.95 15.83
N GLU A 74 -9.19 -15.04 16.47
CA GLU A 74 -8.42 -15.76 17.49
C GLU A 74 -8.31 -17.25 17.15
N LEU A 75 -7.08 -17.79 17.17
CA LEU A 75 -6.81 -19.21 16.92
C LEU A 75 -6.51 -19.97 18.22
N PHE A 76 -7.14 -21.11 18.42
CA PHE A 76 -6.89 -22.06 19.52
C PHE A 76 -6.44 -23.40 18.95
N ILE A 77 -5.40 -23.99 19.54
CA ILE A 77 -4.86 -25.29 19.11
C ILE A 77 -4.93 -26.23 20.29
N LEU A 78 -5.80 -27.24 20.19
CA LEU A 78 -5.99 -28.23 21.25
C LEU A 78 -5.25 -29.52 20.90
N ALA A 79 -4.68 -30.15 21.93
CA ALA A 79 -3.98 -31.42 21.80
C ALA A 79 -4.10 -32.25 23.09
N GLU A 80 -3.52 -33.44 23.12
CA GLU A 80 -3.52 -34.30 24.29
C GLU A 80 -2.80 -33.64 25.48
N LYS A 81 -3.26 -33.93 26.70
CA LYS A 81 -2.72 -33.33 27.92
C LYS A 81 -1.25 -33.71 28.15
N GLY A 82 -0.43 -32.70 28.48
CA GLY A 82 0.96 -32.90 28.90
C GLY A 82 2.00 -32.84 27.77
N LEU A 83 1.60 -32.49 26.56
CA LEU A 83 2.54 -32.18 25.48
C LEU A 83 3.33 -30.89 25.76
N PRO A 84 4.61 -30.81 25.36
CA PRO A 84 5.32 -29.54 25.38
C PRO A 84 4.64 -28.55 24.42
N ALA A 85 4.73 -27.27 24.75
CA ALA A 85 4.15 -26.21 23.96
C ALA A 85 5.07 -24.99 23.94
N TYR A 86 5.00 -24.22 22.88
CA TYR A 86 5.58 -22.88 22.82
C TYR A 86 4.50 -21.85 22.53
N ARG A 87 4.82 -20.57 22.70
CA ARG A 87 3.92 -19.47 22.34
C ARG A 87 4.33 -18.84 21.01
N LYS A 88 3.33 -18.49 20.21
CA LYS A 88 3.44 -17.57 19.06
C LYS A 88 2.39 -16.48 19.23
N GLY A 89 2.82 -15.25 19.49
CA GLY A 89 1.97 -14.23 20.08
C GLY A 89 1.29 -14.74 21.35
N ASN A 90 -0.04 -14.68 21.37
CA ASN A 90 -0.86 -15.17 22.49
C ASN A 90 -1.33 -16.62 22.33
N VAL A 91 -1.00 -17.27 21.21
CA VAL A 91 -1.44 -18.64 20.91
C VAL A 91 -0.49 -19.65 21.54
N ARG A 92 -1.04 -20.61 22.28
CA ARG A 92 -0.29 -21.78 22.75
C ARG A 92 -0.26 -22.82 21.64
N VAL A 93 0.94 -23.24 21.24
CA VAL A 93 1.15 -24.23 20.18
C VAL A 93 1.71 -25.51 20.81
N PRO A 94 0.86 -26.48 21.19
CA PRO A 94 1.32 -27.80 21.60
C PRO A 94 1.98 -28.53 20.42
N PHE A 95 2.91 -29.44 20.70
CA PHE A 95 3.57 -30.22 19.66
C PHE A 95 4.09 -31.57 20.18
N ARG A 96 4.30 -32.52 19.27
CA ARG A 96 4.92 -33.81 19.56
C ARG A 96 6.43 -33.71 19.28
N PRO A 97 7.30 -33.67 20.32
CA PRO A 97 8.72 -33.41 20.12
C PRO A 97 9.41 -34.60 19.44
N SER A 98 10.29 -34.31 18.48
CA SER A 98 11.17 -35.32 17.88
C SER A 98 12.54 -35.27 18.56
N ILE A 99 12.60 -35.74 19.82
CA ILE A 99 13.79 -35.62 20.69
C ILE A 99 15.04 -36.32 20.15
N GLU A 100 14.86 -37.30 19.27
CA GLU A 100 15.95 -38.04 18.61
C GLU A 100 16.49 -37.31 17.36
N LYS A 101 15.95 -36.14 16.99
CA LYS A 101 16.30 -35.42 15.76
C LYS A 101 16.81 -34.01 16.03
N LEU A 102 17.80 -33.61 15.25
CA LEU A 102 18.31 -32.23 15.22
C LEU A 102 18.14 -31.64 13.83
N GLY A 103 17.57 -30.43 13.78
CA GLY A 103 17.56 -29.61 12.58
C GLY A 103 18.80 -28.72 12.52
N ILE A 104 19.34 -28.53 11.33
CA ILE A 104 20.54 -27.72 11.07
C ILE A 104 20.27 -26.82 9.87
N THR A 105 20.60 -25.53 9.98
CA THR A 105 20.62 -24.60 8.83
C THR A 105 22.04 -24.16 8.49
N VAL A 106 22.36 -24.01 7.20
CA VAL A 106 23.70 -23.71 6.68
C VAL A 106 23.69 -22.54 5.67
N ARG A 107 24.86 -21.91 5.43
CA ARG A 107 25.04 -20.71 4.59
C ARG A 107 25.26 -21.02 3.09
N GLY A 108 24.39 -21.82 2.49
CA GLY A 108 24.42 -22.11 1.04
C GLY A 108 25.06 -23.44 0.68
N LYS A 109 25.01 -23.81 -0.61
CA LYS A 109 25.32 -25.17 -1.11
C LYS A 109 26.73 -25.67 -0.75
N LYS A 110 27.74 -24.79 -0.78
CA LYS A 110 29.15 -25.18 -0.52
C LYS A 110 29.35 -25.59 0.95
N GLU A 111 28.74 -24.84 1.86
CA GLU A 111 28.74 -25.09 3.29
C GLU A 111 27.91 -26.32 3.65
N THR A 112 26.78 -26.55 2.95
CA THR A 112 25.99 -27.79 3.05
C THR A 112 26.87 -29.02 2.76
N GLN A 113 27.56 -29.04 1.61
CA GLN A 113 28.46 -30.15 1.23
C GLN A 113 29.65 -30.34 2.18
N ALA A 114 30.12 -29.27 2.83
CA ALA A 114 31.17 -29.36 3.83
C ALA A 114 30.66 -29.99 5.14
N LEU A 115 29.45 -29.62 5.57
CA LEU A 115 28.79 -30.18 6.74
C LEU A 115 28.44 -31.66 6.53
N GLU A 116 27.92 -32.03 5.36
CA GLU A 116 27.61 -33.44 5.03
C GLU A 116 28.84 -34.34 5.12
N ARG A 117 29.98 -33.88 4.57
CA ARG A 117 31.25 -34.60 4.70
C ARG A 117 31.66 -34.76 6.16
N TRP A 118 31.55 -33.70 6.95
CA TRP A 118 31.86 -33.76 8.38
C TRP A 118 30.94 -34.74 9.12
N LEU A 119 29.63 -34.73 8.84
CA LEU A 119 28.67 -35.66 9.43
C LEU A 119 29.00 -37.12 9.09
N LEU A 120 29.39 -37.38 7.84
CA LEU A 120 29.86 -38.69 7.38
C LEU A 120 31.12 -39.15 8.13
N GLU A 121 32.10 -38.26 8.30
CA GLU A 121 33.33 -38.55 9.07
C GLU A 121 33.02 -38.87 10.54
N GLN A 122 31.98 -38.27 11.11
CA GLN A 122 31.52 -38.53 12.48
C GLN A 122 30.56 -39.72 12.58
N GLN A 123 30.27 -40.42 11.48
CA GLN A 123 29.32 -41.54 11.43
C GLN A 123 27.88 -41.16 11.86
N ILE A 124 27.47 -39.91 11.59
CA ILE A 124 26.13 -39.41 11.88
C ILE A 124 25.28 -39.51 10.62
N SER A 125 24.14 -40.20 10.70
CA SER A 125 23.24 -40.36 9.57
C SER A 125 22.38 -39.11 9.33
N ILE A 126 22.38 -38.64 8.09
CA ILE A 126 21.43 -37.66 7.59
C ILE A 126 20.12 -38.38 7.32
N GLU A 127 19.02 -37.88 7.88
CA GLU A 127 17.71 -38.51 7.71
C GLU A 127 17.01 -38.00 6.44
N LYS A 128 17.05 -36.69 6.20
CA LYS A 128 16.40 -36.07 5.03
C LYS A 128 17.03 -34.72 4.69
N GLU A 129 17.36 -34.51 3.42
CA GLU A 129 17.61 -33.18 2.84
C GLU A 129 16.26 -32.62 2.36
N ARG A 130 15.95 -31.37 2.72
CA ARG A 130 14.67 -30.72 2.38
C ARG A 130 14.83 -29.67 1.31
N GLU A 131 15.78 -28.76 1.54
CA GLU A 131 16.05 -27.58 0.71
C GLU A 131 17.56 -27.29 0.77
N PRO A 132 18.16 -26.64 -0.25
CA PRO A 132 19.55 -26.20 -0.19
C PRO A 132 19.79 -25.27 1.01
N GLY A 133 20.27 -25.82 2.12
CA GLY A 133 20.54 -25.04 3.33
C GLY A 133 19.87 -25.52 4.62
N LEU A 134 19.02 -26.56 4.60
CA LEU A 134 18.41 -27.16 5.80
C LEU A 134 18.53 -28.69 5.80
N ILE A 135 19.16 -29.25 6.83
CA ILE A 135 19.40 -30.68 7.02
C ILE A 135 18.75 -31.16 8.31
N VAL A 136 18.15 -32.36 8.30
CA VAL A 136 17.75 -33.08 9.52
C VAL A 136 18.65 -34.31 9.71
N ILE A 137 19.22 -34.43 10.90
CA ILE A 137 20.05 -35.59 11.28
C ILE A 137 19.36 -36.42 12.34
N GLN A 138 19.62 -37.72 12.28
CA GLN A 138 19.24 -38.67 13.32
C GLN A 138 20.36 -38.69 14.38
N GLY A 139 19.98 -38.41 15.63
CA GLY A 139 20.89 -38.44 16.77
C GLY A 139 20.40 -39.36 17.88
N GLU A 140 21.07 -39.30 19.03
CA GLU A 140 20.66 -39.96 20.28
C GLU A 140 20.19 -38.88 21.25
N ALA A 141 18.95 -38.95 21.75
CA ALA A 141 18.35 -37.91 22.61
C ALA A 141 19.23 -37.55 23.81
N ALA A 142 19.93 -38.52 24.40
CA ALA A 142 20.82 -38.30 25.54
C ALA A 142 22.11 -37.52 25.20
N LYS A 143 22.51 -37.47 23.92
CA LYS A 143 23.75 -36.81 23.43
C LYS A 143 23.47 -35.62 22.51
N ASN A 144 22.22 -35.40 22.12
CA ASN A 144 21.84 -34.37 21.16
C ASN A 144 22.22 -32.96 21.61
N SER A 145 22.16 -32.65 22.92
CA SER A 145 22.59 -31.33 23.41
C SER A 145 24.09 -31.09 23.20
N GLU A 146 24.94 -32.10 23.42
CA GLU A 146 26.39 -32.02 23.20
C GLU A 146 26.71 -31.93 21.69
N LEU A 147 26.02 -32.72 20.88
CA LEU A 147 26.18 -32.72 19.43
C LEU A 147 25.76 -31.37 18.82
N ALA A 148 24.63 -30.82 19.24
CA ALA A 148 24.15 -29.52 18.79
C ALA A 148 25.15 -28.39 19.15
N TYR A 149 25.78 -28.45 20.32
CA TYR A 149 26.82 -27.50 20.72
C TYR A 149 28.05 -27.56 19.79
N LYS A 150 28.53 -28.77 19.45
CA LYS A 150 29.64 -28.96 18.48
C LYS A 150 29.27 -28.41 17.10
N LEU A 151 28.07 -28.75 16.61
CA LEU A 151 27.58 -28.31 15.30
C LEU A 151 27.46 -26.78 15.20
N ARG A 152 26.97 -26.11 16.26
CA ARG A 152 26.89 -24.62 16.30
C ARG A 152 28.26 -23.94 16.14
N SER A 153 29.36 -24.62 16.49
CA SER A 153 30.72 -24.09 16.37
C SER A 153 31.34 -24.23 14.97
N LEU A 154 30.71 -25.02 14.08
CA LEU A 154 31.22 -25.24 12.73
C LEU A 154 31.00 -24.01 11.84
N ALA A 155 32.01 -23.68 11.04
CA ALA A 155 31.93 -22.59 10.08
C ALA A 155 30.84 -22.87 9.03
N GLY A 156 29.94 -21.90 8.83
CA GLY A 156 28.84 -22.00 7.86
C GLY A 156 27.50 -22.47 8.44
N VAL A 157 27.47 -23.02 9.66
CA VAL A 157 26.23 -23.37 10.37
C VAL A 157 25.57 -22.10 10.92
N LYS A 158 24.28 -21.89 10.62
CA LYS A 158 23.47 -20.74 11.08
C LYS A 158 22.75 -21.04 12.39
N ALA A 159 22.08 -22.18 12.48
CA ALA A 159 21.32 -22.59 13.66
C ALA A 159 21.25 -24.12 13.77
N VAL A 160 21.16 -24.60 15.01
CA VAL A 160 21.00 -26.02 15.34
C VAL A 160 20.12 -26.14 16.57
N GLY A 161 19.17 -27.08 16.55
CA GLY A 161 18.39 -27.41 17.74
C GLY A 161 17.34 -28.50 17.50
N PRO A 162 16.56 -28.82 18.55
CA PRO A 162 15.61 -29.92 18.55
C PRO A 162 14.44 -29.64 17.61
N VAL A 163 14.01 -30.68 16.92
CA VAL A 163 12.89 -30.63 15.98
C VAL A 163 11.56 -30.61 16.74
N VAL A 164 10.78 -29.55 16.51
CA VAL A 164 9.44 -29.33 17.12
C VAL A 164 8.31 -29.73 16.19
N HIS A 165 8.56 -29.79 14.88
CA HIS A 165 7.63 -30.31 13.89
C HIS A 165 8.39 -31.08 12.82
N TYR A 166 7.92 -32.27 12.47
CA TYR A 166 8.50 -33.12 11.44
C TYR A 166 7.38 -33.87 10.71
N SER A 167 7.20 -33.60 9.42
CA SER A 167 6.22 -34.27 8.56
C SER A 167 6.81 -34.55 7.18
N SER A 168 6.02 -35.13 6.26
CA SER A 168 6.34 -35.23 4.84
C SER A 168 6.32 -33.87 4.13
N GLU A 169 5.62 -32.87 4.65
CA GLU A 169 5.49 -31.52 4.07
C GLU A 169 6.62 -30.57 4.50
N GLY A 170 7.18 -30.74 5.70
CA GLY A 170 8.25 -29.85 6.14
C GLY A 170 8.80 -30.17 7.53
N VAL A 171 9.79 -29.37 7.95
CA VAL A 171 10.37 -29.44 9.29
C VAL A 171 10.46 -28.06 9.91
N ALA A 172 10.26 -27.98 11.24
CA ALA A 172 10.57 -26.81 12.05
C ALA A 172 11.32 -27.23 13.31
N PHE A 173 12.34 -26.46 13.69
CA PHE A 173 13.18 -26.73 14.85
C PHE A 173 13.60 -25.44 15.58
N LEU A 174 13.95 -25.56 16.86
CA LEU A 174 14.37 -24.41 17.67
C LEU A 174 15.74 -23.89 17.21
N SER A 175 15.85 -22.61 16.86
CA SER A 175 17.13 -22.07 16.37
C SER A 175 18.17 -21.83 17.48
N GLY A 176 17.70 -21.72 18.73
CA GLY A 176 18.49 -21.28 19.88
C GLY A 176 18.33 -19.79 20.23
N ASN A 177 17.53 -19.04 19.46
CA ASN A 177 17.21 -17.65 19.76
C ASN A 177 15.79 -17.50 20.33
N ILE A 178 15.56 -16.41 21.05
CA ILE A 178 14.27 -16.00 21.61
C ILE A 178 13.94 -14.61 21.07
N ILE A 179 12.72 -14.45 20.56
CA ILE A 179 12.15 -13.18 20.15
C ILE A 179 11.33 -12.64 21.32
N LEU A 180 11.77 -11.52 21.87
CA LEU A 180 11.18 -10.88 23.04
C LEU A 180 10.50 -9.58 22.63
N ARG A 181 9.20 -9.44 22.90
CA ARG A 181 8.49 -8.16 22.83
C ARG A 181 8.34 -7.58 24.23
N THR A 182 8.81 -6.36 24.44
CA THR A 182 8.71 -5.65 25.72
C THR A 182 7.52 -4.71 25.75
N VAL A 183 7.17 -4.20 26.94
CA VAL A 183 6.26 -3.05 27.05
C VAL A 183 6.92 -1.81 26.42
N PRO A 184 6.13 -0.84 25.90
CA PRO A 184 6.69 0.38 25.32
C PRO A 184 7.68 1.07 26.27
N GLU A 185 8.69 1.72 25.69
CA GLU A 185 9.72 2.49 26.42
C GLU A 185 10.68 1.66 27.30
N THR A 186 10.62 0.33 27.23
CA THR A 186 11.62 -0.54 27.90
C THR A 186 13.00 -0.32 27.27
N ASN A 187 13.96 0.12 28.07
CA ASN A 187 15.31 0.41 27.61
C ASN A 187 16.20 -0.85 27.61
N ARG A 188 17.36 -0.75 26.95
CA ARG A 188 18.29 -1.88 26.80
C ARG A 188 18.78 -2.43 28.14
N ASP A 189 19.07 -1.57 29.12
CA ASP A 189 19.59 -1.99 30.42
C ASP A 189 18.56 -2.83 31.19
N GLN A 190 17.28 -2.48 31.07
CA GLN A 190 16.17 -3.25 31.65
C GLN A 190 16.04 -4.63 30.99
N VAL A 191 16.15 -4.70 29.66
CA VAL A 191 16.12 -5.98 28.94
C VAL A 191 17.35 -6.84 29.29
N GLU A 192 18.53 -6.22 29.36
CA GLU A 192 19.75 -6.92 29.77
C GLU A 192 19.69 -7.40 31.23
N ALA A 193 19.00 -6.68 32.12
CA ALA A 193 18.78 -7.13 33.50
C ALA A 193 17.92 -8.40 33.54
N VAL A 194 16.78 -8.41 32.84
CA VAL A 194 15.89 -9.58 32.76
C VAL A 194 16.57 -10.76 32.06
N ALA A 195 17.31 -10.49 30.97
CA ALA A 195 18.07 -11.52 30.25
C ALA A 195 19.16 -12.15 31.14
N ARG A 196 19.86 -11.35 31.94
CA ARG A 196 20.95 -11.80 32.83
C ARG A 196 20.46 -12.74 33.94
N GLU A 197 19.26 -12.54 34.47
CA GLU A 197 18.65 -13.44 35.46
C GLU A 197 18.43 -14.86 34.94
N LEU A 198 18.32 -15.02 33.62
CA LEU A 198 18.10 -16.30 32.95
C LEU A 198 19.34 -16.82 32.21
N GLY A 199 20.48 -16.11 32.30
CA GLY A 199 21.70 -16.47 31.58
C GLY A 199 21.62 -16.29 30.05
N LEU A 200 20.71 -15.44 29.58
CA LEU A 200 20.50 -15.14 28.16
C LEU A 200 21.36 -13.97 27.69
N THR A 201 21.74 -13.99 26.42
CA THR A 201 22.52 -12.90 25.80
C THR A 201 21.64 -12.07 24.88
N VAL A 202 21.52 -10.76 25.11
CA VAL A 202 20.85 -9.85 24.18
C VAL A 202 21.71 -9.66 22.94
N ARG A 203 21.27 -10.19 21.79
CA ARG A 203 22.00 -10.06 20.51
C ARG A 203 21.83 -8.69 19.90
N ARG A 204 20.58 -8.26 19.73
CA ARG A 204 20.22 -6.95 19.15
C ARG A 204 18.78 -6.60 19.43
N LYS A 205 18.46 -5.31 19.33
CA LYS A 205 17.09 -4.84 19.12
C LYS A 205 16.72 -5.09 17.65
N LEU A 206 15.50 -5.58 17.39
CA LEU A 206 14.99 -5.69 16.02
C LEU A 206 14.54 -4.29 15.54
N ALA A 207 14.47 -4.07 14.23
CA ALA A 207 14.00 -2.80 13.66
C ALA A 207 12.48 -2.56 13.89
N LEU A 208 11.83 -3.47 14.60
CA LEU A 208 10.42 -3.42 14.99
C LEU A 208 10.32 -2.89 16.42
N LYS A 209 9.35 -2.00 16.67
CA LYS A 209 9.16 -1.34 17.97
C LYS A 209 8.99 -2.38 19.09
N ASP A 210 9.78 -2.22 20.16
CA ASP A 210 9.79 -3.05 21.37
C ASP A 210 10.22 -4.53 21.19
N PHE A 211 10.80 -4.89 20.04
CA PHE A 211 11.29 -6.26 19.82
C PHE A 211 12.80 -6.40 20.01
N TRP A 212 13.19 -7.49 20.67
CA TRP A 212 14.57 -7.84 20.97
C TRP A 212 14.84 -9.28 20.58
N LEU A 213 16.05 -9.54 20.08
CA LEU A 213 16.53 -10.89 19.82
C LEU A 213 17.52 -11.27 20.91
N LEU A 214 17.19 -12.30 21.67
CA LEU A 214 18.03 -12.90 22.68
C LEU A 214 18.54 -14.26 22.18
N ALA A 215 19.68 -14.69 22.68
CA ALA A 215 20.23 -16.01 22.43
C ALA A 215 20.35 -16.81 23.72
N SER A 216 20.00 -18.09 23.63
CA SER A 216 20.19 -19.07 24.68
C SER A 216 21.38 -19.97 24.35
N GLU A 217 22.20 -20.24 25.36
CA GLU A 217 23.26 -21.25 25.27
C GLU A 217 22.67 -22.68 25.27
N LYS A 218 21.38 -22.83 25.63
CA LYS A 218 20.72 -24.13 25.65
C LYS A 218 20.41 -24.61 24.23
N THR A 219 20.58 -25.91 24.03
CA THR A 219 20.43 -26.60 22.75
C THR A 219 19.31 -27.65 22.76
N ASP A 220 18.49 -27.67 23.82
CA ASP A 220 17.38 -28.60 24.02
C ASP A 220 16.05 -27.85 24.26
N LEU A 221 14.99 -28.59 24.60
CA LEU A 221 13.64 -28.05 24.79
C LEU A 221 13.51 -27.14 26.02
N SER A 222 14.50 -27.06 26.91
CA SER A 222 14.44 -26.17 28.08
C SER A 222 14.49 -24.68 27.72
N LEU A 223 14.79 -24.34 26.47
CA LEU A 223 14.60 -22.99 25.92
C LEU A 223 13.13 -22.54 26.00
N LEU A 224 12.18 -23.47 25.97
CA LEU A 224 10.75 -23.16 26.12
C LEU A 224 10.42 -22.65 27.52
N GLU A 225 11.05 -23.23 28.55
CA GLU A 225 10.91 -22.77 29.94
C GLU A 225 11.53 -21.38 30.13
N GLU A 226 12.58 -21.05 29.39
CA GLU A 226 13.17 -19.69 29.39
C GLU A 226 12.20 -18.66 28.80
N CYS A 227 11.49 -19.02 27.74
CA CYS A 227 10.43 -18.18 27.16
C CYS A 227 9.30 -17.95 28.16
N ASP A 228 8.83 -19.00 28.84
CA ASP A 228 7.76 -18.88 29.85
C ASP A 228 8.19 -18.01 31.03
N ARG A 229 9.44 -18.13 31.48
CA ARG A 229 9.98 -17.29 32.56
C ARG A 229 10.17 -15.83 32.14
N LEU A 230 10.59 -15.59 30.90
CA LEU A 230 10.64 -14.23 30.33
C LEU A 230 9.25 -13.60 30.29
N PHE A 231 8.26 -14.36 29.80
CA PHE A 231 6.87 -13.92 29.69
C PHE A 231 6.24 -13.56 31.04
N ALA A 232 6.69 -14.16 32.14
CA ALA A 232 6.22 -13.82 33.49
C ALA A 232 6.72 -12.45 34.00
N SER A 233 7.66 -11.79 33.31
CA SER A 233 8.17 -10.47 33.68
C SER A 233 7.17 -9.37 33.33
N PRO A 234 6.92 -8.38 34.20
CA PRO A 234 6.03 -7.24 33.90
C PRO A 234 6.56 -6.34 32.77
N LEU A 235 7.82 -6.49 32.37
CA LEU A 235 8.44 -5.76 31.27
C LEU A 235 8.20 -6.43 29.91
N VAL A 236 7.64 -7.64 29.89
CA VAL A 236 7.55 -8.48 28.71
C VAL A 236 6.09 -8.66 28.30
N VAL A 237 5.81 -8.36 27.03
CA VAL A 237 4.49 -8.54 26.40
C VAL A 237 4.39 -9.93 25.77
N THR A 238 5.43 -10.39 25.06
CA THR A 238 5.55 -11.76 24.55
C THR A 238 7.00 -12.24 24.58
N ALA A 239 7.22 -13.54 24.77
CA ALA A 239 8.51 -14.18 24.63
C ALA A 239 8.32 -15.49 23.87
N GLU A 240 8.96 -15.62 22.72
CA GLU A 240 8.70 -16.69 21.75
C GLU A 240 10.01 -17.30 21.28
N PRO A 241 10.11 -18.62 21.11
CA PRO A 241 11.27 -19.21 20.45
C PRO A 241 11.31 -18.80 18.97
N GLU A 242 12.51 -18.51 18.48
CA GLU A 242 12.75 -18.44 17.04
C GLU A 242 12.83 -19.86 16.47
N LEU A 243 12.06 -20.10 15.41
CA LEU A 243 12.05 -21.37 14.70
C LEU A 243 12.80 -21.20 13.38
N ALA A 244 13.65 -22.15 13.06
CA ALA A 244 14.09 -22.39 11.69
C ALA A 244 13.16 -23.42 11.06
N PHE A 245 12.75 -23.21 9.82
CA PHE A 245 11.76 -24.04 9.14
C PHE A 245 12.04 -24.15 7.64
N THR A 246 11.49 -25.19 7.01
CA THR A 246 11.44 -25.33 5.55
C THR A 246 10.54 -24.27 4.95
N VAL A 247 11.01 -23.57 3.93
CA VAL A 247 10.17 -22.69 3.12
C VAL A 247 9.41 -23.55 2.14
N GLU A 248 8.09 -23.46 2.15
CA GLU A 248 7.26 -24.03 1.10
C GLU A 248 7.24 -23.01 -0.04
N THR A 249 7.68 -23.42 -1.23
CA THR A 249 7.39 -22.72 -2.48
C THR A 249 5.98 -23.14 -2.90
N ASP A 250 5.11 -22.17 -3.19
CA ASP A 250 3.71 -22.41 -3.58
C ASP A 250 3.60 -23.04 -5.00
N ASP A 251 4.39 -24.04 -5.35
CA ASP A 251 4.43 -24.65 -6.68
C ASP A 251 3.92 -26.09 -6.63
N ILE A 252 3.02 -26.45 -7.55
CA ILE A 252 2.40 -27.77 -7.58
C ILE A 252 3.32 -28.77 -8.28
N THR A 253 3.80 -29.75 -7.53
CA THR A 253 4.53 -30.90 -8.09
C THR A 253 3.64 -32.15 -7.95
N PRO A 254 3.20 -32.76 -9.07
CA PRO A 254 2.48 -34.02 -9.04
C PRO A 254 3.26 -35.11 -8.31
N THR A 255 2.56 -36.05 -7.70
CA THR A 255 3.19 -37.08 -6.86
C THR A 255 3.67 -38.30 -7.63
N ASP A 256 3.45 -38.33 -8.95
CA ASP A 256 3.75 -39.47 -9.82
C ASP A 256 5.26 -39.77 -9.90
N GLU A 257 5.62 -41.06 -9.91
CA GLU A 257 6.99 -41.56 -9.69
C GLU A 257 8.03 -40.99 -10.68
N LEU A 258 7.65 -40.75 -11.93
CA LEU A 258 8.57 -40.32 -12.99
C LEU A 258 8.55 -38.81 -13.25
N VAL A 259 7.80 -38.01 -12.46
CA VAL A 259 7.69 -36.56 -12.66
C VAL A 259 9.04 -35.86 -12.50
N ASP A 260 9.89 -36.33 -11.58
CA ASP A 260 11.24 -35.78 -11.39
C ASP A 260 12.15 -35.98 -12.61
N GLU A 261 11.86 -36.98 -13.46
CA GLU A 261 12.57 -37.23 -14.72
C GLU A 261 12.02 -36.38 -15.89
N GLN A 262 10.82 -35.80 -15.75
CA GLN A 262 10.18 -34.94 -16.74
C GLN A 262 10.72 -33.50 -16.70
N TRP A 263 11.99 -33.33 -17.08
CA TRP A 263 12.70 -32.04 -17.03
C TRP A 263 12.01 -30.87 -17.76
N HIS A 264 11.17 -31.17 -18.75
CA HIS A 264 10.44 -30.18 -19.53
C HIS A 264 9.36 -29.46 -18.73
N ILE A 265 8.81 -30.08 -17.67
CA ILE A 265 7.77 -29.53 -16.79
C ILE A 265 8.25 -28.24 -16.09
N PRO A 266 9.35 -28.25 -15.31
CA PRO A 266 9.85 -27.04 -14.67
C PRO A 266 10.44 -26.05 -15.67
N HIS A 267 10.99 -26.52 -16.81
CA HIS A 267 11.55 -25.63 -17.84
C HIS A 267 10.51 -24.65 -18.40
N ILE A 268 9.24 -25.08 -18.58
CA ILE A 268 8.16 -24.20 -19.05
C ILE A 268 7.36 -23.55 -17.93
N ARG A 269 7.77 -23.72 -16.67
CA ARG A 269 7.06 -23.23 -15.47
C ARG A 269 5.62 -23.74 -15.37
N LEU A 270 5.45 -25.04 -15.63
CA LEU A 270 4.17 -25.71 -15.56
C LEU A 270 3.65 -25.82 -14.09
N PRO A 271 4.47 -26.14 -13.07
CA PRO A 271 4.05 -26.17 -11.66
C PRO A 271 3.38 -24.88 -11.19
N GLU A 272 3.95 -23.73 -11.55
CA GLU A 272 3.41 -22.42 -11.17
C GLU A 272 2.12 -22.10 -11.94
N ALA A 273 1.94 -22.64 -13.14
CA ALA A 273 0.71 -22.51 -13.91
C ALA A 273 -0.43 -23.31 -13.26
N TRP A 274 -0.15 -24.54 -12.82
CA TRP A 274 -1.10 -25.35 -12.07
C TRP A 274 -1.48 -24.67 -10.75
N GLN A 275 -0.52 -24.08 -10.03
CA GLN A 275 -0.84 -23.32 -8.82
C GLN A 275 -1.78 -22.16 -9.14
N ARG A 276 -1.52 -21.40 -10.20
CA ARG A 276 -2.38 -20.27 -10.58
C ARG A 276 -3.81 -20.69 -10.92
N LEU A 277 -3.98 -21.86 -11.53
CA LEU A 277 -5.31 -22.43 -11.76
C LEU A 277 -5.97 -22.85 -10.45
N ARG A 278 -5.22 -23.47 -9.54
CA ARG A 278 -5.71 -23.81 -8.19
C ARG A 278 -6.14 -22.55 -7.42
N ASP A 279 -5.37 -21.47 -7.49
CA ASP A 279 -5.69 -20.18 -6.86
C ASP A 279 -6.89 -19.47 -7.51
N ALA A 280 -7.21 -19.83 -8.76
CA ALA A 280 -8.38 -19.35 -9.47
C ALA A 280 -9.64 -20.17 -9.17
N ASN A 281 -9.53 -21.28 -8.43
CA ASN A 281 -10.69 -22.07 -8.04
C ASN A 281 -11.70 -21.21 -7.26
N PRO A 282 -13.00 -21.33 -7.55
CA PRO A 282 -14.04 -20.68 -6.77
C PRO A 282 -13.98 -21.06 -5.28
N ILE A 283 -14.43 -20.16 -4.41
CA ILE A 283 -14.52 -20.42 -2.97
C ILE A 283 -15.33 -21.70 -2.72
N GLY A 284 -14.72 -22.66 -2.02
CA GLY A 284 -15.34 -23.94 -1.66
C GLY A 284 -15.03 -25.10 -2.62
N VAL A 285 -14.33 -24.86 -3.73
CA VAL A 285 -13.77 -25.91 -4.59
C VAL A 285 -12.44 -26.38 -3.98
N THR A 286 -12.35 -27.67 -3.67
CA THR A 286 -11.13 -28.31 -3.16
C THR A 286 -10.43 -29.10 -4.27
N PRO A 287 -9.12 -29.39 -4.16
CA PRO A 287 -8.43 -30.27 -5.10
C PRO A 287 -9.20 -31.59 -5.33
N GLY A 288 -9.32 -31.99 -6.59
CA GLY A 288 -10.03 -33.20 -7.03
C GLY A 288 -11.56 -33.12 -7.04
N SER A 289 -12.16 -32.01 -6.59
CA SER A 289 -13.62 -31.82 -6.64
C SER A 289 -14.12 -31.37 -8.01
N ALA A 290 -15.42 -31.54 -8.26
CA ALA A 290 -16.03 -31.09 -9.51
C ALA A 290 -15.91 -29.56 -9.63
N GLY A 291 -15.11 -29.10 -10.60
CA GLY A 291 -14.80 -27.68 -10.82
C GLY A 291 -13.37 -27.30 -10.46
N ASP A 292 -12.55 -28.23 -9.96
CA ASP A 292 -11.12 -28.00 -9.75
C ASP A 292 -10.39 -27.78 -11.09
N LEU A 293 -9.65 -26.67 -11.17
CA LEU A 293 -8.87 -26.26 -12.32
C LEU A 293 -7.39 -26.61 -12.22
N THR A 294 -6.90 -27.09 -11.07
CA THR A 294 -5.47 -27.29 -10.75
C THR A 294 -4.67 -27.88 -11.92
N TYR A 295 -5.18 -28.93 -12.55
CA TYR A 295 -4.55 -29.65 -13.67
C TYR A 295 -5.28 -29.43 -15.02
N GLY A 296 -5.94 -28.29 -15.17
CA GLY A 296 -6.86 -27.98 -16.27
C GLY A 296 -8.33 -28.29 -15.92
N SER A 297 -9.25 -27.96 -16.82
CA SER A 297 -10.69 -28.16 -16.63
C SER A 297 -11.13 -29.51 -17.17
N ALA A 298 -11.84 -30.29 -16.34
CA ALA A 298 -12.45 -31.57 -16.73
C ALA A 298 -13.54 -31.47 -17.82
N ASN A 299 -13.93 -30.25 -18.19
CA ASN A 299 -14.89 -30.01 -19.26
C ASN A 299 -14.24 -29.85 -20.63
N LEU A 300 -12.91 -29.71 -20.71
CA LEU A 300 -12.20 -29.53 -21.97
C LEU A 300 -11.75 -30.87 -22.55
N ALA A 301 -11.72 -30.95 -23.88
CA ALA A 301 -11.25 -32.13 -24.61
C ALA A 301 -10.06 -31.80 -25.51
N ILE A 302 -9.03 -32.63 -25.46
CA ILE A 302 -7.85 -32.58 -26.32
C ILE A 302 -7.91 -33.78 -27.27
N ALA A 303 -7.93 -33.54 -28.57
CA ALA A 303 -7.80 -34.58 -29.58
C ALA A 303 -6.34 -34.77 -30.00
N VAL A 304 -5.88 -36.01 -29.92
CA VAL A 304 -4.56 -36.43 -30.40
C VAL A 304 -4.78 -37.25 -31.67
N ILE A 305 -4.47 -36.66 -32.82
CA ILE A 305 -4.52 -37.32 -34.13
C ILE A 305 -3.12 -37.78 -34.52
N ASP A 306 -2.90 -39.09 -34.49
CA ASP A 306 -1.56 -39.68 -34.66
C ASP A 306 -1.66 -41.17 -35.07
N GLU A 307 -0.66 -41.99 -34.78
CA GLU A 307 -0.66 -43.46 -34.90
C GLU A 307 -1.63 -44.16 -33.94
N GLY A 308 -2.37 -43.38 -33.15
CA GLY A 308 -3.39 -43.84 -32.22
C GLY A 308 -2.88 -44.16 -30.81
N VAL A 309 -3.80 -44.23 -29.86
CA VAL A 309 -3.57 -44.66 -28.46
C VAL A 309 -4.16 -46.04 -28.28
N GLU A 310 -3.40 -46.96 -27.70
CA GLU A 310 -3.82 -48.37 -27.58
C GLU A 310 -5.08 -48.53 -26.72
N SER A 311 -6.06 -49.25 -27.26
CA SER A 311 -7.26 -49.68 -26.53
C SER A 311 -7.34 -51.19 -26.43
N GLN A 312 -8.30 -51.66 -25.64
CA GLN A 312 -8.77 -53.03 -25.64
C GLN A 312 -10.29 -53.04 -25.71
N THR A 313 -10.83 -53.91 -26.56
CA THR A 313 -12.26 -54.20 -26.64
C THR A 313 -12.57 -55.51 -25.91
N ASP A 314 -13.43 -55.45 -24.90
CA ASP A 314 -13.84 -56.65 -24.17
C ASP A 314 -14.86 -57.52 -24.96
N GLY A 315 -15.15 -58.72 -24.47
CA GLY A 315 -16.10 -59.64 -25.10
C GLY A 315 -17.56 -59.14 -25.16
N SER A 316 -17.87 -58.01 -24.52
CA SER A 316 -19.16 -57.32 -24.56
C SER A 316 -19.16 -56.10 -25.50
N GLY A 317 -18.01 -55.78 -26.11
CA GLY A 317 -17.83 -54.64 -26.99
C GLY A 317 -17.48 -53.32 -26.29
N ASN A 318 -17.13 -53.34 -24.99
CA ASN A 318 -16.68 -52.14 -24.30
C ASN A 318 -15.23 -51.85 -24.66
N VAL A 319 -14.95 -50.60 -25.08
CA VAL A 319 -13.62 -50.14 -25.46
C VAL A 319 -13.02 -49.34 -24.31
N THR A 320 -11.83 -49.72 -23.86
CA THR A 320 -11.11 -49.05 -22.76
C THR A 320 -9.64 -48.83 -23.12
N PRO A 321 -8.98 -47.76 -22.62
CA PRO A 321 -7.54 -47.60 -22.77
C PRO A 321 -6.78 -48.72 -22.05
N THR A 322 -5.69 -49.20 -22.64
CA THR A 322 -4.81 -50.17 -21.96
C THR A 322 -3.87 -49.49 -20.96
N HIS A 323 -3.41 -48.27 -21.26
CA HIS A 323 -2.45 -47.56 -20.40
C HIS A 323 -3.10 -46.98 -19.13
N PRO A 324 -2.53 -47.18 -17.93
CA PRO A 324 -3.07 -46.69 -16.65
C PRO A 324 -3.34 -45.18 -16.62
N GLU A 325 -2.45 -44.37 -17.21
CA GLU A 325 -2.59 -42.90 -17.31
C GLU A 325 -3.86 -42.41 -18.01
N PHE A 326 -4.47 -43.22 -18.88
CA PHE A 326 -5.69 -42.84 -19.59
C PHE A 326 -6.94 -43.50 -19.01
N GLN A 327 -6.79 -44.36 -18.00
CA GLN A 327 -7.91 -44.96 -17.28
C GLN A 327 -8.47 -44.01 -16.22
N GLY A 328 -9.60 -44.38 -15.61
CA GLY A 328 -10.23 -43.63 -14.52
C GLY A 328 -10.99 -42.38 -14.98
N ASN A 329 -11.24 -41.49 -14.02
CA ASN A 329 -12.08 -40.32 -14.20
C ASN A 329 -11.29 -39.03 -13.96
N VAL A 330 -11.71 -37.97 -14.65
CA VAL A 330 -11.33 -36.59 -14.35
C VAL A 330 -12.19 -36.03 -13.20
N SER A 331 -11.83 -34.87 -12.64
CA SER A 331 -12.42 -34.29 -11.42
C SER A 331 -13.94 -34.09 -11.42
N ASN A 332 -14.59 -33.96 -12.59
CA ASN A 332 -16.05 -33.88 -12.71
C ASN A 332 -16.75 -35.26 -12.74
N GLY A 333 -16.00 -36.35 -12.57
CA GLY A 333 -16.48 -37.73 -12.58
C GLY A 333 -16.66 -38.35 -13.97
N GLN A 334 -16.36 -37.62 -15.05
CA GLN A 334 -16.37 -38.19 -16.41
C GLN A 334 -15.12 -39.04 -16.66
N PRO A 335 -15.20 -40.05 -17.56
CA PRO A 335 -14.02 -40.81 -17.96
C PRO A 335 -12.96 -39.92 -18.59
N LYS A 336 -11.68 -40.21 -18.27
CA LYS A 336 -10.52 -39.55 -18.85
C LYS A 336 -10.52 -39.63 -20.38
N MET A 337 -10.85 -40.81 -20.92
CA MET A 337 -11.09 -40.98 -22.35
C MET A 337 -12.46 -40.43 -22.75
N LEU A 338 -12.48 -39.50 -23.71
CA LEU A 338 -13.68 -39.12 -24.44
C LEU A 338 -14.09 -40.20 -25.44
N GLY A 339 -13.11 -40.80 -26.12
CA GLY A 339 -13.34 -41.90 -27.06
C GLY A 339 -12.11 -42.24 -27.90
N PHE A 340 -12.27 -43.26 -28.73
CA PHE A 340 -11.30 -43.72 -29.71
C PHE A 340 -11.94 -43.75 -31.10
N PHE A 341 -11.16 -43.45 -32.13
CA PHE A 341 -11.54 -43.78 -33.49
C PHE A 341 -10.33 -44.08 -34.37
N ASP A 342 -10.36 -45.22 -35.04
CA ASP A 342 -9.41 -45.61 -36.07
C ASP A 342 -10.01 -45.34 -37.44
N PHE A 343 -9.52 -44.30 -38.13
CA PHE A 343 -9.96 -43.96 -39.49
C PHE A 343 -9.33 -44.86 -40.57
N GLY A 344 -8.27 -45.59 -40.27
CA GLY A 344 -7.70 -46.60 -41.17
C GLY A 344 -8.57 -47.87 -41.23
N GLY A 345 -9.04 -48.34 -40.07
CA GLY A 345 -9.97 -49.47 -39.93
C GLY A 345 -11.45 -49.09 -40.02
N MET A 346 -11.77 -47.80 -39.90
CA MET A 346 -13.12 -47.24 -39.76
C MET A 346 -13.91 -47.88 -38.59
N VAL A 347 -13.28 -47.93 -37.41
CA VAL A 347 -13.82 -48.56 -36.20
C VAL A 347 -13.64 -47.68 -34.96
N ALA A 348 -14.57 -47.80 -34.00
CA ALA A 348 -14.58 -47.00 -32.76
C ALA A 348 -13.71 -47.61 -31.64
N ASN A 349 -12.56 -48.18 -32.00
CA ASN A 349 -11.53 -48.68 -31.11
C ASN A 349 -10.16 -48.51 -31.76
N ASN A 350 -9.11 -48.83 -31.01
CA ASN A 350 -7.75 -48.82 -31.50
C ASN A 350 -6.93 -49.95 -30.85
N ASP A 351 -7.43 -51.18 -30.98
CA ASP A 351 -6.84 -52.38 -30.36
C ASP A 351 -5.53 -52.81 -31.02
N THR A 352 -5.23 -52.28 -32.20
CA THR A 352 -3.99 -52.52 -32.95
C THR A 352 -3.46 -51.20 -33.50
N PRO A 353 -2.93 -50.32 -32.64
CA PRO A 353 -2.41 -49.03 -33.08
C PRO A 353 -1.25 -49.19 -34.09
N LEU A 354 -1.06 -48.21 -34.97
CA LEU A 354 0.04 -48.22 -35.96
C LEU A 354 1.42 -48.23 -35.31
N GLY A 355 1.55 -47.65 -34.11
CA GLY A 355 2.79 -47.56 -33.35
C GLY A 355 2.58 -46.95 -31.96
N SER A 356 3.67 -46.56 -31.29
CA SER A 356 3.63 -45.95 -29.95
C SER A 356 3.61 -44.43 -29.96
N HIS A 357 3.85 -43.80 -31.10
CA HIS A 357 4.02 -42.35 -31.20
C HIS A 357 2.77 -41.57 -30.73
N GLY A 358 1.57 -42.08 -31.03
CA GLY A 358 0.32 -41.49 -30.58
C GLY A 358 0.09 -41.57 -29.07
N THR A 359 0.44 -42.71 -28.46
CA THR A 359 0.44 -42.88 -27.00
C THR A 359 1.41 -41.90 -26.33
N GLN A 360 2.64 -41.78 -26.84
CA GLN A 360 3.63 -40.84 -26.33
C GLN A 360 3.17 -39.37 -26.44
N CYS A 361 2.57 -38.99 -27.58
CA CYS A 361 1.97 -37.65 -27.74
C CYS A 361 0.84 -37.38 -26.75
N ALA A 362 -0.04 -38.37 -26.53
CA ALA A 362 -1.13 -38.27 -25.57
C ALA A 362 -0.64 -38.12 -24.13
N GLY A 363 0.45 -38.83 -23.77
CA GLY A 363 1.07 -38.71 -22.46
C GLY A 363 1.57 -37.30 -22.18
N VAL A 364 2.33 -36.72 -23.10
CA VAL A 364 2.84 -35.34 -22.97
C VAL A 364 1.71 -34.32 -22.85
N ALA A 365 0.64 -34.46 -23.65
CA ALA A 365 -0.49 -33.52 -23.59
C ALA A 365 -1.31 -33.67 -22.30
N THR A 366 -1.61 -34.91 -21.89
CA THR A 366 -2.70 -35.16 -20.95
C THR A 366 -2.61 -36.51 -20.21
N ALA A 367 -1.44 -37.10 -19.99
CA ALA A 367 -1.33 -38.14 -18.94
C ALA A 367 -1.94 -37.62 -17.63
N ARG A 368 -2.56 -38.50 -16.84
CA ARG A 368 -3.17 -38.13 -15.57
C ARG A 368 -2.04 -37.73 -14.60
N ALA A 369 -2.45 -37.18 -13.48
CA ALA A 369 -1.54 -36.81 -12.42
C ALA A 369 -2.14 -37.35 -11.14
N GLU A 370 -1.26 -37.69 -10.20
CA GLU A 370 -1.58 -38.23 -8.90
C GLU A 370 -2.43 -39.52 -9.01
N ASN A 371 -2.06 -40.40 -9.95
CA ASN A 371 -2.70 -41.72 -10.07
C ASN A 371 -2.06 -42.74 -9.13
N SER A 372 -2.92 -43.32 -8.28
CA SER A 372 -2.51 -44.42 -7.40
C SER A 372 -2.06 -45.64 -8.20
N SER A 373 -0.91 -46.18 -7.83
CA SER A 373 -0.42 -47.43 -8.41
C SER A 373 -1.10 -48.66 -7.81
N THR A 374 -0.83 -49.82 -8.40
CA THR A 374 -1.21 -51.12 -7.82
C THR A 374 -0.42 -51.49 -6.55
N VAL A 375 0.67 -50.78 -6.27
CA VAL A 375 1.50 -50.98 -5.08
C VAL A 375 1.10 -49.98 -4.00
N ALA A 376 0.70 -50.51 -2.83
CA ALA A 376 0.19 -49.67 -1.75
C ALA A 376 1.27 -48.68 -1.25
N GLY A 377 0.99 -47.38 -1.36
CA GLY A 377 1.88 -46.31 -0.93
C GLY A 377 2.81 -45.77 -2.03
N GLU A 378 2.64 -46.23 -3.27
CA GLU A 378 3.34 -45.70 -4.44
C GLU A 378 2.33 -45.08 -5.42
N GLU A 379 2.72 -43.98 -6.04
CA GLU A 379 2.01 -43.36 -7.16
C GLU A 379 2.56 -43.91 -8.48
N GLU A 380 1.86 -43.68 -9.57
CA GLU A 380 2.18 -44.27 -10.86
C GLU A 380 2.50 -43.21 -11.91
N GLY A 381 3.60 -43.39 -12.62
CA GLY A 381 3.78 -42.84 -13.96
C GLY A 381 4.23 -41.38 -14.03
N VAL A 382 3.62 -40.64 -14.95
CA VAL A 382 4.05 -39.31 -15.43
C VAL A 382 2.88 -38.34 -15.45
N ALA A 383 3.15 -37.03 -15.42
CA ALA A 383 2.12 -36.02 -15.60
C ALA A 383 2.13 -35.40 -17.00
N GLY A 384 0.96 -35.28 -17.63
CA GLY A 384 0.80 -34.50 -18.87
C GLY A 384 0.72 -32.99 -18.58
N ALA A 385 0.70 -32.15 -19.63
CA ALA A 385 0.51 -30.71 -19.45
C ALA A 385 -0.85 -30.33 -18.85
N ALA A 386 -1.92 -30.98 -19.30
CA ALA A 386 -3.28 -30.80 -18.77
C ALA A 386 -3.89 -32.12 -18.28
N PRO A 387 -3.47 -32.64 -17.10
CA PRO A 387 -3.88 -33.96 -16.61
C PRO A 387 -5.38 -34.13 -16.37
N ASN A 388 -6.10 -33.06 -16.04
CA ASN A 388 -7.53 -33.11 -15.74
C ASN A 388 -8.41 -32.92 -16.98
N CYS A 389 -7.85 -32.60 -18.15
CA CYS A 389 -8.61 -32.54 -19.41
C CYS A 389 -8.94 -33.94 -19.96
N ARG A 390 -9.94 -34.07 -20.82
CA ARG A 390 -10.31 -35.37 -21.43
C ARG A 390 -9.56 -35.60 -22.76
N LEU A 391 -9.32 -36.86 -23.10
CA LEU A 391 -8.57 -37.26 -24.29
C LEU A 391 -9.49 -37.88 -25.36
N LEU A 392 -9.45 -37.36 -26.58
CA LEU A 392 -9.98 -38.03 -27.78
C LEU A 392 -8.81 -38.60 -28.58
N ALA A 393 -8.68 -39.93 -28.63
CA ALA A 393 -7.60 -40.59 -29.36
C ALA A 393 -8.06 -40.92 -30.79
N VAL A 394 -7.34 -40.39 -31.78
CA VAL A 394 -7.67 -40.57 -33.20
C VAL A 394 -6.48 -41.16 -33.94
N GLN A 395 -6.67 -42.31 -34.56
CA GLN A 395 -5.67 -42.91 -35.44
C GLN A 395 -5.88 -42.44 -36.89
N VAL A 396 -4.81 -41.93 -37.50
CA VAL A 396 -4.77 -41.55 -38.92
C VAL A 396 -4.81 -42.79 -39.82
N PRO A 397 -5.36 -42.68 -41.05
CA PRO A 397 -5.21 -43.74 -42.03
C PRO A 397 -3.74 -43.91 -42.44
N SER A 398 -3.30 -45.16 -42.68
CA SER A 398 -1.93 -45.46 -43.12
C SER A 398 -1.56 -44.84 -44.48
N ALA A 399 -2.57 -44.54 -45.30
CA ALA A 399 -2.50 -43.66 -46.46
C ALA A 399 -3.83 -42.92 -46.55
N GLY A 400 -3.79 -41.58 -46.63
CA GLY A 400 -5.00 -40.74 -46.65
C GLY A 400 -4.93 -39.64 -47.71
N THR A 401 -6.10 -39.15 -48.09
CA THR A 401 -6.34 -38.03 -48.99
C THR A 401 -6.69 -36.76 -48.20
N GLU A 402 -6.54 -35.58 -48.79
CA GLU A 402 -6.91 -34.32 -48.11
C GLU A 402 -8.40 -34.26 -47.76
N THR A 403 -9.28 -34.90 -48.53
CA THR A 403 -10.71 -35.01 -48.21
C THR A 403 -10.94 -35.80 -46.92
N GLU A 404 -10.27 -36.95 -46.77
CA GLU A 404 -10.35 -37.73 -45.52
C GLU A 404 -9.81 -36.91 -44.33
N PHE A 405 -8.68 -36.23 -44.47
CA PHE A 405 -8.17 -35.38 -43.40
C PHE A 405 -9.12 -34.23 -43.05
N SER A 406 -9.72 -33.59 -44.05
CA SER A 406 -10.74 -32.57 -43.82
C SER A 406 -11.91 -33.11 -42.99
N ASP A 407 -12.45 -34.27 -43.38
CA ASP A 407 -13.56 -34.92 -42.67
C ASP A 407 -13.18 -35.26 -41.22
N ILE A 408 -11.97 -35.78 -41.01
CA ILE A 408 -11.45 -36.15 -39.70
C ILE A 408 -11.32 -34.91 -38.80
N TYR A 409 -10.73 -33.81 -39.28
CA TYR A 409 -10.57 -32.61 -38.46
C TYR A 409 -11.92 -31.98 -38.10
N LEU A 410 -12.86 -31.90 -39.05
CA LEU A 410 -14.22 -31.41 -38.80
C LEU A 410 -14.93 -32.27 -37.75
N TRP A 411 -14.86 -33.60 -37.89
CA TRP A 411 -15.45 -34.52 -36.93
C TRP A 411 -14.85 -34.39 -35.53
N MET A 412 -13.51 -34.29 -35.42
CA MET A 412 -12.84 -34.10 -34.12
C MET A 412 -13.30 -32.83 -33.41
N ALA A 413 -13.60 -31.75 -34.14
CA ALA A 413 -14.15 -30.52 -33.58
C ALA A 413 -15.65 -30.60 -33.25
N GLY A 414 -16.29 -31.76 -33.48
CA GLY A 414 -17.73 -31.96 -33.28
C GLY A 414 -18.59 -31.34 -34.37
N LEU A 415 -18.01 -31.05 -35.54
CA LEU A 415 -18.73 -30.56 -36.72
C LEU A 415 -19.12 -31.74 -37.61
N ASP A 416 -20.22 -31.60 -38.35
CA ASP A 416 -20.62 -32.57 -39.36
C ASP A 416 -19.78 -32.35 -40.64
N PRO A 417 -18.96 -33.32 -41.06
CA PRO A 417 -18.28 -33.25 -42.35
C PRO A 417 -19.20 -33.56 -43.53
N GLU A 418 -20.42 -34.07 -43.30
CA GLU A 418 -21.33 -34.59 -44.33
C GLU A 418 -20.70 -35.73 -45.16
N SER A 419 -19.79 -36.49 -44.55
CA SER A 419 -19.05 -37.57 -45.22
C SER A 419 -19.99 -38.69 -45.67
N ASP A 420 -19.87 -39.11 -46.93
CA ASP A 420 -20.56 -40.26 -47.49
C ASP A 420 -19.76 -41.58 -47.34
N THR A 421 -18.61 -41.50 -46.66
CA THR A 421 -17.74 -42.64 -46.40
C THR A 421 -18.49 -43.71 -45.59
N PRO A 422 -18.54 -44.98 -46.04
CA PRO A 422 -19.22 -46.04 -45.30
C PRO A 422 -18.65 -46.21 -43.90
N ASN A 423 -19.54 -46.28 -42.91
CA ASN A 423 -19.21 -46.43 -41.48
C ASN A 423 -18.48 -45.23 -40.85
N PHE A 424 -18.49 -44.05 -41.49
CA PHE A 424 -18.00 -42.84 -40.86
C PHE A 424 -18.73 -42.58 -39.52
N PRO A 425 -18.02 -42.18 -38.46
CA PRO A 425 -18.61 -42.06 -37.14
C PRO A 425 -19.68 -40.96 -37.08
N PRO A 426 -20.72 -41.12 -36.25
CA PRO A 426 -21.67 -40.04 -36.00
C PRO A 426 -20.95 -38.84 -35.36
N VAL A 427 -21.50 -37.64 -35.58
CA VAL A 427 -20.99 -36.39 -35.00
C VAL A 427 -20.86 -36.52 -33.48
N LEU A 428 -19.74 -36.06 -32.93
CA LEU A 428 -19.46 -36.10 -31.50
C LEU A 428 -20.43 -35.20 -30.72
N ALA A 429 -20.94 -35.71 -29.60
CA ALA A 429 -21.73 -34.90 -28.67
C ALA A 429 -20.90 -33.79 -28.01
N GLN A 430 -19.60 -34.03 -27.84
CA GLN A 430 -18.60 -33.06 -27.41
C GLN A 430 -17.43 -33.14 -28.39
N GLY A 431 -17.19 -32.07 -29.14
CA GLY A 431 -15.98 -31.92 -29.94
C GLY A 431 -14.76 -31.56 -29.09
N ALA A 432 -13.57 -31.69 -29.67
CA ALA A 432 -12.33 -31.25 -29.07
C ALA A 432 -12.20 -29.72 -29.09
N ASP A 433 -11.70 -29.18 -27.98
CA ASP A 433 -11.34 -27.77 -27.85
C ASP A 433 -9.97 -27.50 -28.47
N VAL A 434 -9.07 -28.48 -28.35
CA VAL A 434 -7.70 -28.44 -28.84
C VAL A 434 -7.43 -29.71 -29.65
N ILE A 435 -6.87 -29.55 -30.85
CA ILE A 435 -6.40 -30.64 -31.70
C ILE A 435 -4.89 -30.53 -31.84
N THR A 436 -4.17 -31.61 -31.53
CA THR A 436 -2.73 -31.72 -31.75
C THR A 436 -2.42 -32.78 -32.80
N ASN A 437 -1.55 -32.44 -33.75
CA ASN A 437 -1.10 -33.30 -34.82
C ASN A 437 0.43 -33.27 -34.93
N SER A 438 1.04 -34.39 -34.53
CA SER A 438 2.49 -34.57 -34.60
C SER A 438 2.94 -35.30 -35.86
N ALA A 439 2.00 -35.69 -36.73
CA ALA A 439 2.24 -36.26 -38.05
C ALA A 439 2.19 -35.17 -39.14
N GLY A 440 2.46 -35.53 -40.38
CA GLY A 440 2.27 -34.61 -41.50
C GLY A 440 2.42 -35.31 -42.84
N GLY A 441 1.67 -34.85 -43.84
CA GLY A 441 1.80 -35.34 -45.20
C GLY A 441 3.22 -35.08 -45.73
N TYR A 442 4.00 -36.13 -45.94
CA TYR A 442 5.29 -36.00 -46.60
C TYR A 442 5.09 -36.01 -48.11
N ASN A 443 5.21 -34.84 -48.74
CA ASN A 443 5.31 -34.76 -50.19
C ASN A 443 6.77 -34.44 -50.61
N PRO A 444 7.41 -35.26 -51.44
CA PRO A 444 8.75 -34.94 -51.95
C PRO A 444 8.76 -33.72 -52.89
N ALA A 445 7.61 -33.24 -53.36
CA ALA A 445 7.44 -32.00 -54.09
C ALA A 445 6.93 -30.86 -53.18
N ILE A 446 7.20 -29.62 -53.58
CA ILE A 446 6.61 -28.43 -52.97
C ILE A 446 5.08 -28.53 -53.08
N TRP A 447 4.38 -28.50 -51.94
CA TRP A 447 2.92 -28.61 -51.85
C TRP A 447 2.38 -27.47 -50.97
N PRO A 448 1.71 -26.45 -51.53
CA PRO A 448 1.04 -25.42 -50.74
C PRO A 448 -0.26 -25.95 -50.11
N VAL A 449 -0.81 -25.24 -49.12
CA VAL A 449 -2.15 -25.56 -48.60
C VAL A 449 -3.17 -25.50 -49.75
N SER A 450 -4.02 -26.52 -49.87
CA SER A 450 -5.10 -26.56 -50.85
C SER A 450 -6.30 -25.74 -50.40
N ASP A 451 -7.12 -25.25 -51.34
CA ASP A 451 -8.35 -24.51 -51.04
C ASP A 451 -9.31 -25.29 -50.12
N LEU A 452 -9.30 -26.63 -50.20
CA LEU A 452 -10.07 -27.49 -49.31
C LEU A 452 -9.58 -27.34 -47.87
N MET A 453 -8.28 -27.59 -47.64
CA MET A 453 -7.71 -27.54 -46.29
C MET A 453 -7.72 -26.14 -45.69
N ASP A 454 -7.53 -25.11 -46.53
CA ASP A 454 -7.72 -23.70 -46.16
C ASP A 454 -9.13 -23.49 -45.59
N ALA A 455 -10.17 -23.83 -46.36
CA ALA A 455 -11.57 -23.73 -45.93
C ALA A 455 -11.89 -24.60 -44.70
N THR A 456 -11.28 -25.78 -44.57
CA THR A 456 -11.41 -26.64 -43.39
C THR A 456 -10.88 -25.91 -42.15
N PHE A 457 -9.69 -25.32 -42.20
CA PHE A 457 -9.11 -24.60 -41.08
C PHE A 457 -9.88 -23.31 -40.75
N GLU A 458 -10.42 -22.62 -41.75
CA GLU A 458 -11.35 -21.50 -41.53
C GLU A 458 -12.59 -21.96 -40.76
N ARG A 459 -13.27 -23.01 -41.24
CA ARG A 459 -14.47 -23.54 -40.59
C ARG A 459 -14.21 -23.99 -39.15
N LEU A 460 -13.09 -24.68 -38.90
CA LEU A 460 -12.70 -25.11 -37.55
C LEU A 460 -12.47 -23.93 -36.59
N THR A 461 -11.86 -22.85 -37.10
CA THR A 461 -11.54 -21.67 -36.28
C THR A 461 -12.68 -20.66 -36.19
N ASP A 462 -13.66 -20.72 -37.10
CA ASP A 462 -14.82 -19.82 -37.11
C ASP A 462 -16.08 -20.45 -36.48
N GLU A 463 -16.27 -21.77 -36.57
CA GLU A 463 -17.45 -22.48 -36.03
C GLU A 463 -17.13 -23.31 -34.78
N GLY A 464 -15.90 -23.82 -34.65
CA GLY A 464 -15.47 -24.65 -33.54
C GLY A 464 -15.66 -23.98 -32.17
N ARG A 465 -15.88 -24.77 -31.12
CA ARG A 465 -16.12 -24.27 -29.74
C ARG A 465 -17.22 -23.21 -29.64
N GLY A 466 -18.27 -23.33 -30.46
CA GLY A 466 -19.39 -22.38 -30.48
C GLY A 466 -19.02 -21.00 -31.02
N GLY A 467 -18.13 -20.94 -32.00
CA GLY A 467 -17.66 -19.70 -32.63
C GLY A 467 -16.42 -19.07 -31.98
N ARG A 468 -15.81 -19.72 -30.99
CA ARG A 468 -14.52 -19.30 -30.39
C ARG A 468 -13.32 -19.86 -31.16
N GLY A 469 -13.55 -20.88 -31.98
CA GLY A 469 -12.56 -21.56 -32.80
C GLY A 469 -11.83 -22.68 -32.05
N THR A 470 -11.75 -23.85 -32.69
CA THR A 470 -10.92 -24.97 -32.24
C THR A 470 -9.45 -24.65 -32.46
N LEU A 471 -8.60 -24.91 -31.47
CA LEU A 471 -7.16 -24.64 -31.54
C LEU A 471 -6.44 -25.79 -32.25
N LEU A 472 -5.60 -25.48 -33.24
CA LEU A 472 -4.99 -26.47 -34.13
C LEU A 472 -3.46 -26.43 -34.08
N PHE A 473 -2.83 -27.41 -33.44
CA PHE A 473 -1.38 -27.48 -33.25
C PHE A 473 -0.75 -28.50 -34.19
N PHE A 474 0.29 -28.09 -34.92
CA PHE A 474 1.01 -28.93 -35.88
C PHE A 474 2.52 -28.87 -35.67
N SER A 475 3.18 -30.02 -35.82
CA SER A 475 4.63 -30.11 -35.67
C SER A 475 5.37 -29.53 -36.89
N ALA A 476 6.42 -28.75 -36.64
CA ALA A 476 7.22 -28.12 -37.70
C ALA A 476 8.02 -29.15 -38.54
N GLY A 477 8.29 -30.34 -37.99
CA GLY A 477 9.03 -31.41 -38.64
C GLY A 477 10.50 -31.54 -38.19
N ASN A 478 11.12 -32.67 -38.52
CA ASN A 478 12.39 -33.11 -37.93
C ASN A 478 13.53 -33.28 -38.96
N ALA A 479 13.64 -32.39 -39.95
CA ALA A 479 14.61 -32.48 -41.04
C ALA A 479 15.67 -31.36 -41.04
N ASN A 480 15.67 -30.47 -40.04
CA ASN A 480 16.50 -29.27 -39.96
C ASN A 480 16.46 -28.43 -41.25
N SER A 481 15.25 -28.16 -41.72
CA SER A 481 15.03 -27.47 -42.99
C SER A 481 13.87 -26.49 -42.92
N GLU A 482 13.73 -25.66 -43.96
CA GLU A 482 12.64 -24.70 -44.10
C GLU A 482 11.28 -25.41 -44.20
N PHE A 483 10.39 -25.17 -43.24
CA PHE A 483 9.15 -25.95 -43.10
C PHE A 483 7.99 -25.47 -43.97
N ALA A 484 7.98 -24.20 -44.38
CA ALA A 484 6.82 -23.56 -45.03
C ALA A 484 6.26 -24.33 -46.25
N THR A 485 7.14 -24.99 -47.01
CA THR A 485 6.76 -25.80 -48.19
C THR A 485 6.74 -27.31 -47.95
N GLN A 486 7.24 -27.77 -46.80
CA GLN A 486 7.26 -29.19 -46.42
C GLN A 486 6.11 -29.57 -45.48
N ARG A 487 5.68 -28.62 -44.64
CA ARG A 487 4.62 -28.74 -43.64
C ARG A 487 3.64 -27.57 -43.80
N PRO A 488 2.94 -27.47 -44.95
CA PRO A 488 2.09 -26.33 -45.28
C PRO A 488 0.95 -26.11 -44.26
N TRP A 489 0.40 -27.18 -43.68
CA TRP A 489 -0.64 -27.07 -42.65
C TRP A 489 -0.15 -26.46 -41.34
N ALA A 490 1.12 -26.70 -40.98
CA ALA A 490 1.74 -26.09 -39.79
C ALA A 490 2.07 -24.61 -40.02
N ASN A 491 2.25 -24.21 -41.28
CA ASN A 491 2.53 -22.83 -41.67
C ASN A 491 1.25 -22.03 -42.00
N HIS A 492 0.07 -22.60 -41.76
CA HIS A 492 -1.18 -21.96 -42.11
C HIS A 492 -1.52 -20.84 -41.11
N PRO A 493 -1.98 -19.65 -41.54
CA PRO A 493 -2.24 -18.54 -40.63
C PRO A 493 -3.30 -18.80 -39.56
N ARG A 494 -4.13 -19.84 -39.67
CA ARG A 494 -5.13 -20.24 -38.66
C ARG A 494 -4.71 -21.46 -37.82
N THR A 495 -3.46 -21.91 -37.92
CA THR A 495 -2.91 -23.03 -37.15
C THR A 495 -1.66 -22.60 -36.38
N PHE A 496 -1.19 -23.43 -35.45
CA PHE A 496 0.01 -23.19 -34.65
C PHE A 496 1.15 -24.12 -35.08
N GLY A 497 2.19 -23.55 -35.70
CA GLY A 497 3.41 -24.25 -36.08
C GLY A 497 4.41 -24.31 -34.92
N ILE A 498 4.66 -25.50 -34.39
CA ILE A 498 5.48 -25.69 -33.18
C ILE A 498 6.85 -26.29 -33.51
N ALA A 499 7.91 -25.55 -33.19
CA ALA A 499 9.30 -25.98 -33.25
C ALA A 499 9.78 -26.62 -31.93
N ALA A 500 10.97 -27.21 -31.94
CA ALA A 500 11.55 -27.89 -30.77
C ALA A 500 12.82 -27.20 -30.25
N SER A 501 12.91 -27.07 -28.93
CA SER A 501 14.12 -26.65 -28.20
C SER A 501 14.61 -27.76 -27.29
N ASN A 502 15.92 -27.88 -27.09
CA ASN A 502 16.52 -28.85 -26.16
C ASN A 502 16.61 -28.29 -24.72
N GLU A 503 17.14 -29.09 -23.81
CA GLU A 503 17.27 -28.74 -22.39
C GLU A 503 18.18 -27.55 -22.06
N ASN A 504 19.01 -27.12 -23.02
CA ASN A 504 19.89 -25.97 -22.87
C ASN A 504 19.26 -24.68 -23.41
N ASP A 505 17.96 -24.69 -23.72
CA ASP A 505 17.24 -23.56 -24.31
C ASP A 505 17.87 -23.10 -25.64
N THR A 506 18.23 -24.08 -26.46
CA THR A 506 18.67 -23.88 -27.84
C THR A 506 17.85 -24.74 -28.79
N LYS A 507 17.83 -24.39 -30.08
CA LYS A 507 17.08 -25.11 -31.10
C LYS A 507 17.53 -26.57 -31.12
N ALA A 508 16.57 -27.50 -31.07
CA ALA A 508 16.87 -28.91 -31.25
C ALA A 508 17.48 -29.12 -32.64
N GLY A 509 18.60 -29.85 -32.73
CA GLY A 509 19.38 -29.96 -33.97
C GLY A 509 18.56 -30.44 -35.18
N TYR A 510 17.55 -31.28 -34.97
CA TYR A 510 16.65 -31.80 -36.01
C TYR A 510 15.47 -30.88 -36.34
N SER A 511 15.11 -29.91 -35.49
CA SER A 511 13.87 -29.11 -35.66
C SER A 511 13.91 -28.39 -36.99
N ASN A 512 12.83 -28.47 -37.77
CA ASN A 512 12.64 -27.55 -38.88
C ASN A 512 12.49 -26.10 -38.35
N PHE A 513 12.71 -25.15 -39.24
CA PHE A 513 12.69 -23.72 -38.95
C PHE A 513 12.01 -22.98 -40.11
N GLY A 514 11.67 -21.71 -39.93
CA GLY A 514 11.10 -20.90 -41.01
C GLY A 514 10.30 -19.70 -40.57
N ASP A 515 10.00 -18.84 -41.55
CA ASP A 515 8.99 -17.79 -41.37
C ASP A 515 7.63 -18.48 -41.23
N GLY A 516 6.93 -18.20 -40.12
CA GLY A 516 5.62 -18.80 -39.80
C GLY A 516 5.64 -19.81 -38.64
N ILE A 517 6.80 -20.10 -38.05
CA ILE A 517 6.84 -20.76 -36.73
C ILE A 517 6.21 -19.82 -35.70
N ASP A 518 5.23 -20.31 -34.94
CA ASP A 518 4.57 -19.56 -33.88
C ASP A 518 5.43 -19.55 -32.61
N LEU A 519 5.86 -20.74 -32.18
CA LEU A 519 6.50 -20.97 -30.88
C LEU A 519 7.46 -22.15 -30.97
N CYS A 520 8.28 -22.31 -29.94
CA CYS A 520 8.93 -23.60 -29.66
C CYS A 520 8.58 -24.12 -28.25
N ALA A 521 8.76 -25.42 -28.05
CA ALA A 521 8.65 -26.03 -26.74
C ALA A 521 9.75 -27.10 -26.53
N PRO A 522 10.05 -27.45 -25.26
CA PRO A 522 11.03 -28.48 -24.94
C PRO A 522 10.82 -29.82 -25.65
N SER A 523 11.92 -30.43 -26.08
CA SER A 523 12.01 -31.76 -26.68
C SER A 523 13.44 -32.31 -26.57
N SER A 524 13.72 -33.45 -27.20
CA SER A 524 15.06 -34.06 -27.27
C SER A 524 16.03 -33.32 -28.20
N ASP A 525 17.26 -33.83 -28.37
CA ASP A 525 18.20 -33.37 -29.39
C ASP A 525 18.82 -34.53 -30.20
N SER A 526 19.37 -34.20 -31.37
CA SER A 526 20.28 -35.05 -32.14
C SER A 526 21.68 -35.18 -31.53
N ALA A 527 22.08 -34.25 -30.67
CA ALA A 527 23.36 -34.24 -29.98
C ALA A 527 23.37 -35.27 -28.84
N ALA A 528 24.44 -36.07 -28.78
CA ALA A 528 24.60 -37.07 -27.74
C ALA A 528 24.75 -36.42 -26.35
N GLY A 529 24.12 -37.01 -25.34
CA GLY A 529 24.22 -36.60 -23.94
C GLY A 529 23.21 -35.54 -23.51
N LEU A 530 22.27 -35.14 -24.38
CA LEU A 530 21.12 -34.33 -24.00
C LEU A 530 19.90 -35.22 -23.69
N ARG A 531 19.08 -34.78 -22.74
CA ARG A 531 17.89 -35.51 -22.29
C ARG A 531 16.78 -35.51 -23.34
N SER A 532 16.10 -36.65 -23.45
CA SER A 532 14.85 -36.84 -24.17
C SER A 532 13.65 -36.59 -23.24
N ILE A 533 12.43 -36.83 -23.71
CA ILE A 533 11.19 -36.57 -22.97
C ILE A 533 10.66 -37.86 -22.37
N VAL A 534 10.53 -37.89 -21.05
CA VAL A 534 9.88 -38.98 -20.32
C VAL A 534 8.37 -38.88 -20.48
N THR A 535 7.73 -39.94 -20.97
CA THR A 535 6.29 -40.00 -21.19
C THR A 535 5.76 -41.44 -21.29
N THR A 536 4.47 -41.61 -21.53
CA THR A 536 3.81 -42.92 -21.68
C THR A 536 4.20 -43.63 -22.98
N ASP A 537 4.33 -44.95 -22.95
CA ASP A 537 4.43 -45.83 -24.12
C ASP A 537 3.26 -46.83 -24.12
N ARG A 538 3.21 -47.77 -25.06
CA ARG A 538 2.23 -48.87 -25.00
C ARG A 538 2.60 -49.80 -23.84
N PRO A 539 1.63 -50.25 -23.04
CA PRO A 539 1.88 -51.15 -21.92
C PRO A 539 2.76 -52.36 -22.29
N GLY A 540 3.84 -52.55 -21.53
CA GLY A 540 4.83 -53.61 -21.69
C GLY A 540 5.79 -53.45 -22.89
N GLN A 541 5.75 -52.34 -23.62
CA GLN A 541 6.60 -52.09 -24.80
C GLN A 541 7.59 -50.93 -24.60
N GLY A 542 7.52 -50.21 -23.48
CA GLY A 542 8.43 -49.14 -23.12
C GLY A 542 9.77 -49.62 -22.58
N ASP A 543 10.56 -48.67 -22.06
CA ASP A 543 11.87 -48.88 -21.46
C ASP A 543 11.93 -48.52 -19.97
N LEU A 544 10.88 -47.87 -19.44
CA LEU A 544 10.73 -47.48 -18.04
C LEU A 544 9.47 -48.04 -17.41
N ALA A 545 9.58 -48.39 -16.12
CA ALA A 545 8.44 -48.69 -15.27
C ALA A 545 7.97 -47.42 -14.55
N GLY A 546 6.66 -47.26 -14.41
CA GLY A 546 6.06 -46.09 -13.74
C GLY A 546 5.88 -46.23 -12.23
N HIS A 547 6.21 -47.39 -11.65
CA HIS A 547 6.22 -47.61 -10.21
C HIS A 547 7.06 -48.88 -9.92
N THR A 548 7.35 -49.15 -8.64
CA THR A 548 8.16 -50.31 -8.26
C THR A 548 7.47 -51.60 -8.66
N GLY A 549 8.13 -52.43 -9.47
CA GLY A 549 7.60 -53.71 -9.92
C GLY A 549 6.50 -53.64 -10.98
N GLY A 550 6.23 -52.45 -11.53
CA GLY A 550 5.32 -52.22 -12.65
C GLY A 550 5.85 -52.74 -14.00
N GLY A 551 4.97 -52.75 -15.00
CA GLY A 551 5.35 -53.03 -16.38
C GLY A 551 6.17 -51.91 -17.00
N ASN A 552 6.91 -52.21 -18.07
CA ASN A 552 7.61 -51.18 -18.85
C ASN A 552 6.59 -50.44 -19.73
N ASP A 553 5.83 -49.55 -19.12
CA ASP A 553 4.71 -48.85 -19.76
C ASP A 553 5.11 -47.42 -20.19
N TYR A 554 6.32 -46.95 -19.86
CA TYR A 554 6.80 -45.59 -20.10
C TYR A 554 8.10 -45.60 -20.92
N THR A 555 8.47 -44.45 -21.50
CA THR A 555 9.76 -44.28 -22.20
C THR A 555 10.49 -43.02 -21.77
N ASP A 556 11.82 -43.06 -21.71
CA ASP A 556 12.68 -41.85 -21.64
C ASP A 556 13.22 -41.39 -23.00
N GLY A 557 12.87 -42.09 -24.09
CA GLY A 557 13.44 -41.90 -25.42
C GLY A 557 12.65 -40.99 -26.36
N PHE A 558 11.52 -40.42 -25.93
CA PHE A 558 10.64 -39.64 -26.83
C PHE A 558 11.18 -38.24 -27.14
N GLY A 559 10.80 -37.68 -28.29
CA GLY A 559 11.29 -36.37 -28.72
C GLY A 559 10.73 -35.92 -30.07
N GLY A 560 11.50 -35.12 -30.80
CA GLY A 560 11.04 -34.49 -32.04
C GLY A 560 10.18 -33.24 -31.79
N THR A 561 9.85 -32.50 -32.86
CA THR A 561 8.75 -31.51 -32.82
C THR A 561 7.42 -32.17 -32.42
N SER A 562 7.34 -33.49 -32.56
CA SER A 562 6.24 -34.34 -32.10
C SER A 562 6.02 -34.34 -30.59
N SER A 563 7.03 -34.04 -29.78
CA SER A 563 6.86 -33.87 -28.33
C SER A 563 6.51 -32.42 -27.95
N ALA A 564 7.14 -31.45 -28.62
CA ALA A 564 6.89 -30.02 -28.41
C ALA A 564 5.43 -29.60 -28.71
N THR A 565 4.84 -30.20 -29.74
CA THR A 565 3.47 -29.90 -30.21
C THR A 565 2.37 -30.27 -29.20
N PRO A 566 2.26 -31.53 -28.73
CA PRO A 566 1.27 -31.92 -27.72
C PRO A 566 1.50 -31.23 -26.38
N LEU A 567 2.75 -30.92 -26.01
CA LEU A 567 3.05 -30.12 -24.83
C LEU A 567 2.38 -28.74 -24.92
N THR A 568 2.56 -28.06 -26.05
CA THR A 568 1.94 -26.75 -26.31
C THR A 568 0.42 -26.84 -26.37
N ALA A 569 -0.13 -27.89 -26.97
CA ALA A 569 -1.57 -28.14 -27.01
C ALA A 569 -2.19 -28.33 -25.61
N GLY A 570 -1.51 -29.09 -24.74
CA GLY A 570 -1.93 -29.22 -23.33
C GLY A 570 -1.86 -27.89 -22.59
N VAL A 571 -0.81 -27.09 -22.80
CA VAL A 571 -0.74 -25.73 -22.25
C VAL A 571 -1.90 -24.85 -22.74
N ALA A 572 -2.27 -24.93 -24.02
CA ALA A 572 -3.42 -24.20 -24.55
C ALA A 572 -4.73 -24.60 -23.85
N ALA A 573 -4.90 -25.89 -23.51
CA ALA A 573 -6.02 -26.34 -22.70
C ALA A 573 -6.01 -25.73 -21.28
N LEU A 574 -4.84 -25.51 -20.68
CA LEU A 574 -4.73 -24.78 -19.40
C LEU A 574 -5.17 -23.31 -19.53
N LEU A 575 -4.83 -22.64 -20.62
CA LEU A 575 -5.30 -21.27 -20.89
C LEU A 575 -6.84 -21.23 -21.00
N LEU A 576 -7.43 -22.17 -21.75
CA LEU A 576 -8.88 -22.32 -21.84
C LEU A 576 -9.54 -22.73 -20.52
N SER A 577 -8.80 -23.41 -19.64
CA SER A 577 -9.28 -23.76 -18.29
C SER A 577 -9.40 -22.53 -17.41
N MET A 578 -8.48 -21.58 -17.57
CA MET A 578 -8.50 -20.29 -16.87
C MET A 578 -9.60 -19.37 -17.40
N ASP A 579 -9.76 -19.29 -18.73
CA ASP A 579 -10.84 -18.52 -19.36
C ASP A 579 -11.39 -19.28 -20.59
N PRO A 580 -12.54 -19.97 -20.47
CA PRO A 580 -13.11 -20.74 -21.58
C PRO A 580 -13.68 -19.84 -22.69
N THR A 581 -13.74 -18.52 -22.49
CA THR A 581 -14.22 -17.56 -23.48
C THR A 581 -13.17 -17.15 -24.50
N LEU A 582 -11.90 -17.51 -24.27
CA LEU A 582 -10.80 -17.22 -25.19
C LEU A 582 -11.08 -17.78 -26.60
N THR A 583 -10.91 -16.90 -27.58
CA THR A 583 -10.87 -17.25 -28.99
C THR A 583 -9.51 -17.84 -29.39
N TRP A 584 -9.46 -18.58 -30.49
CA TRP A 584 -8.21 -19.16 -30.98
C TRP A 584 -7.12 -18.10 -31.25
N SER A 585 -7.50 -16.91 -31.73
CA SER A 585 -6.57 -15.81 -31.98
C SER A 585 -6.08 -15.15 -30.70
N GLU A 586 -6.93 -15.02 -29.67
CA GLU A 586 -6.50 -14.49 -28.37
C GLU A 586 -5.51 -15.44 -27.67
N VAL A 587 -5.72 -16.76 -27.78
CA VAL A 587 -4.74 -17.74 -27.28
C VAL A 587 -3.39 -17.56 -27.97
N ARG A 588 -3.38 -17.29 -29.28
CA ARG A 588 -2.16 -16.97 -30.02
C ARG A 588 -1.50 -15.68 -29.51
N ASP A 589 -2.26 -14.62 -29.35
CA ASP A 589 -1.73 -13.35 -28.84
C ASP A 589 -1.13 -13.52 -27.43
N ILE A 590 -1.79 -14.31 -26.56
CA ILE A 590 -1.25 -14.65 -25.24
C ILE A 590 0.10 -15.34 -25.39
N PHE A 591 0.20 -16.36 -26.24
CA PHE A 591 1.45 -17.07 -26.46
C PHE A 591 2.57 -16.15 -26.96
N TYR A 592 2.29 -15.32 -27.95
CA TYR A 592 3.29 -14.40 -28.52
C TYR A 592 3.81 -13.38 -27.50
N ASN A 593 2.92 -12.85 -26.66
CA ASN A 593 3.26 -11.84 -25.65
C ASN A 593 3.87 -12.43 -24.35
N THR A 594 3.79 -13.74 -24.17
CA THR A 594 4.27 -14.40 -22.95
C THR A 594 5.50 -15.28 -23.16
N ALA A 595 5.78 -15.73 -24.38
CA ALA A 595 6.94 -16.56 -24.71
C ALA A 595 8.28 -15.96 -24.26
N ILE A 596 9.18 -16.86 -23.84
CA ILE A 596 10.55 -16.54 -23.43
C ILE A 596 11.46 -16.57 -24.65
N LYS A 597 12.19 -15.47 -24.84
CA LYS A 597 13.17 -15.33 -25.90
C LYS A 597 14.47 -16.05 -25.52
N ILE A 598 14.52 -17.34 -25.81
CA ILE A 598 15.68 -18.21 -25.57
C ILE A 598 16.78 -17.95 -26.61
N ASP A 599 18.03 -18.30 -26.28
CA ASP A 599 19.19 -18.14 -27.17
C ASP A 599 19.28 -16.71 -27.79
N PHE A 600 19.04 -15.68 -26.97
CA PHE A 600 18.89 -14.30 -27.46
C PHE A 600 20.15 -13.73 -28.13
N SER A 601 21.32 -14.28 -27.81
CA SER A 601 22.60 -13.90 -28.40
C SER A 601 22.91 -14.57 -29.75
N ASN A 602 21.99 -15.39 -30.28
CA ASN A 602 22.20 -16.10 -31.54
C ASN A 602 22.39 -15.11 -32.71
N THR A 603 23.48 -15.31 -33.46
CA THR A 603 23.82 -14.50 -34.64
C THR A 603 23.68 -15.28 -35.96
N ASP A 604 23.15 -16.50 -35.93
CA ASP A 604 22.84 -17.26 -37.14
C ASP A 604 21.81 -16.49 -37.96
N SER A 605 22.02 -16.36 -39.28
CA SER A 605 21.13 -15.57 -40.12
C SER A 605 19.70 -16.07 -40.09
N ASN A 606 19.47 -17.37 -39.89
CA ASN A 606 18.14 -17.98 -39.79
C ASN A 606 17.63 -18.03 -38.33
N GLY A 607 18.52 -18.01 -37.33
CA GLY A 607 18.14 -18.16 -35.92
C GLY A 607 18.10 -16.88 -35.09
N GLN A 608 18.71 -15.81 -35.58
CA GLN A 608 18.77 -14.53 -34.86
C GLN A 608 17.38 -13.95 -34.60
N TRP A 609 17.26 -13.24 -33.48
CA TRP A 609 16.07 -12.46 -33.15
C TRP A 609 15.99 -11.21 -34.03
N ARG A 610 14.80 -10.92 -34.54
CA ARG A 610 14.53 -9.84 -35.50
C ARG A 610 13.36 -9.01 -35.03
N ASP A 611 13.47 -7.71 -35.26
CA ASP A 611 12.34 -6.79 -35.19
C ASP A 611 11.61 -6.86 -36.54
N THR A 612 10.41 -7.44 -36.51
CA THR A 612 9.60 -7.65 -37.71
C THR A 612 8.60 -6.52 -37.97
N ASN A 613 8.33 -5.67 -36.98
CA ASN A 613 7.27 -4.66 -37.03
C ASN A 613 7.81 -3.21 -37.07
N GLY A 614 9.12 -3.01 -36.85
CA GLY A 614 9.82 -1.74 -36.89
C GLY A 614 9.70 -0.88 -35.62
N ASP A 615 9.28 -1.45 -34.49
CA ASP A 615 9.14 -0.76 -33.20
C ASP A 615 10.45 -0.68 -32.39
N GLY A 616 11.52 -1.31 -32.89
CA GLY A 616 12.83 -1.40 -32.27
C GLY A 616 13.02 -2.61 -31.34
N ILE A 617 12.04 -3.51 -31.24
CA ILE A 617 12.06 -4.69 -30.38
C ILE A 617 12.24 -5.94 -31.23
N ALA A 618 13.33 -6.67 -31.01
CA ALA A 618 13.54 -7.97 -31.65
C ALA A 618 12.69 -9.05 -30.95
N ASP A 619 11.59 -9.44 -31.57
CA ASP A 619 10.55 -10.26 -30.97
C ASP A 619 10.27 -11.59 -31.68
N TYR A 620 10.88 -11.82 -32.84
CA TYR A 620 10.68 -13.03 -33.63
C TYR A 620 12.00 -13.68 -34.08
N SER A 621 12.04 -15.01 -34.14
CA SER A 621 13.14 -15.80 -34.71
C SER A 621 12.59 -16.92 -35.58
N ASN A 622 13.18 -17.20 -36.74
CA ASN A 622 12.72 -18.31 -37.58
C ASN A 622 13.01 -19.68 -36.94
N TRP A 623 13.86 -19.75 -35.90
CA TRP A 623 14.12 -20.98 -35.15
C TRP A 623 13.13 -21.20 -34.00
N TYR A 624 12.65 -20.12 -33.39
CA TYR A 624 11.92 -20.17 -32.12
C TYR A 624 10.52 -19.56 -32.19
N GLY A 625 10.13 -18.99 -33.34
CA GLY A 625 8.94 -18.15 -33.46
C GLY A 625 9.05 -16.95 -32.52
N PHE A 626 8.01 -16.72 -31.72
CA PHE A 626 8.00 -15.71 -30.66
C PHE A 626 8.76 -16.17 -29.40
N GLY A 627 9.16 -17.45 -29.33
CA GLY A 627 10.01 -18.00 -28.28
C GLY A 627 9.51 -19.31 -27.70
N ARG A 628 10.18 -19.74 -26.64
CA ARG A 628 9.78 -20.91 -25.86
C ARG A 628 8.54 -20.58 -25.04
N ILE A 629 7.57 -21.49 -25.02
CA ILE A 629 6.38 -21.35 -24.18
C ILE A 629 6.74 -21.09 -22.70
N ASP A 630 5.94 -20.23 -22.09
CA ASP A 630 6.02 -19.84 -20.69
C ASP A 630 4.64 -19.99 -20.06
N THR A 631 4.38 -21.18 -19.53
CA THR A 631 3.04 -21.61 -19.13
C THR A 631 2.51 -20.76 -17.99
N ALA A 632 3.32 -20.51 -16.96
CA ALA A 632 2.92 -19.71 -15.82
C ALA A 632 2.47 -18.31 -16.21
N LYS A 633 3.22 -17.65 -17.11
CA LYS A 633 2.88 -16.31 -17.59
C LYS A 633 1.67 -16.34 -18.52
N ALA A 634 1.57 -17.33 -19.40
CA ALA A 634 0.45 -17.49 -20.32
C ALA A 634 -0.89 -17.71 -19.57
N VAL A 635 -0.94 -18.64 -18.61
CA VAL A 635 -2.13 -18.90 -17.76
C VAL A 635 -2.48 -17.66 -16.92
N CYS A 636 -1.47 -16.96 -16.42
CA CYS A 636 -1.65 -15.74 -15.64
C CYS A 636 -2.30 -14.60 -16.45
N VAL A 637 -1.87 -14.43 -17.70
CA VAL A 637 -2.43 -13.45 -18.64
C VAL A 637 -3.82 -13.86 -19.11
N ALA A 638 -4.06 -15.16 -19.32
CA ALA A 638 -5.36 -15.71 -19.70
C ALA A 638 -6.47 -15.40 -18.67
N ARG A 639 -6.11 -15.13 -17.41
CA ARG A 639 -7.07 -14.83 -16.35
C ARG A 639 -7.80 -13.51 -16.62
N THR A 640 -9.12 -13.61 -16.63
CA THR A 640 -10.03 -12.46 -16.53
C THR A 640 -10.62 -12.42 -15.12
N LEU A 641 -10.19 -11.46 -14.30
CA LEU A 641 -10.76 -11.18 -12.99
C LEU A 641 -11.46 -9.82 -13.03
N ILE A 642 -12.72 -9.79 -12.64
CA ILE A 642 -13.49 -8.56 -12.40
C ILE A 642 -14.14 -8.71 -11.02
N GLN A 643 -13.80 -7.82 -10.10
CA GLN A 643 -14.33 -7.84 -8.73
C GLN A 643 -14.76 -6.45 -8.30
N LEU A 644 -15.95 -6.30 -7.73
CA LEU A 644 -16.38 -5.07 -7.08
C LEU A 644 -15.75 -4.96 -5.69
N ASP A 645 -14.93 -3.93 -5.46
CA ASP A 645 -14.24 -3.70 -4.19
C ASP A 645 -15.16 -3.01 -3.17
N THR A 646 -16.06 -2.15 -3.66
CA THR A 646 -16.91 -1.28 -2.83
C THR A 646 -18.39 -1.55 -3.10
N PRO A 647 -18.95 -2.68 -2.61
CA PRO A 647 -20.39 -2.94 -2.69
C PRO A 647 -21.22 -1.92 -1.88
N THR A 648 -20.58 -1.27 -0.90
CA THR A 648 -21.13 -0.12 -0.17
C THR A 648 -20.13 1.03 -0.18
N VAL A 649 -20.62 2.24 -0.47
CA VAL A 649 -19.85 3.48 -0.46
C VAL A 649 -20.44 4.43 0.60
N SER A 650 -19.63 4.77 1.61
CA SER A 650 -20.08 5.52 2.79
C SER A 650 -19.44 6.91 2.92
N PHE A 651 -20.27 7.92 3.16
CA PHE A 651 -19.91 9.32 3.41
C PHE A 651 -20.21 9.65 4.87
N LEU A 652 -19.20 9.53 5.73
CA LEU A 652 -19.36 9.70 7.17
C LEU A 652 -19.07 11.14 7.58
N ASP A 653 -19.95 11.68 8.42
CA ASP A 653 -19.78 12.97 9.10
C ASP A 653 -19.42 14.12 8.15
N VAL A 654 -20.17 14.25 7.05
CA VAL A 654 -19.93 15.31 6.06
C VAL A 654 -20.52 16.63 6.57
N PRO A 655 -19.74 17.70 6.77
CA PRO A 655 -20.28 18.97 7.24
C PRO A 655 -21.27 19.61 6.26
N GLU A 656 -22.19 20.40 6.76
CA GLU A 656 -23.16 21.15 5.95
C GLU A 656 -22.47 21.94 4.83
N GLU A 657 -23.06 21.90 3.64
CA GLU A 657 -22.58 22.53 2.40
C GLU A 657 -21.23 22.02 1.86
N GLU A 658 -20.56 21.09 2.55
CA GLU A 658 -19.26 20.58 2.15
C GLU A 658 -19.41 19.37 1.20
N PRO A 659 -18.81 19.41 0.00
CA PRO A 659 -18.79 18.27 -0.91
C PRO A 659 -17.74 17.24 -0.47
N THR A 660 -18.07 15.96 -0.53
CA THR A 660 -17.15 14.84 -0.35
C THR A 660 -17.26 13.87 -1.51
N LEU A 661 -16.14 13.28 -1.94
CA LEU A 661 -16.08 12.28 -3.01
C LEU A 661 -15.72 10.90 -2.49
N ARG A 662 -16.37 9.88 -3.02
CA ARG A 662 -16.02 8.46 -2.82
C ARG A 662 -16.17 7.71 -4.13
N ALA A 663 -15.35 6.69 -4.34
CA ALA A 663 -15.36 5.91 -5.58
C ALA A 663 -16.15 4.61 -5.42
N ILE A 664 -16.88 4.24 -6.47
CA ILE A 664 -17.14 2.85 -6.79
C ILE A 664 -15.84 2.30 -7.40
N SER A 665 -15.22 1.31 -6.76
CA SER A 665 -13.95 0.72 -7.20
C SER A 665 -14.13 -0.73 -7.60
N PHE A 666 -13.45 -1.12 -8.66
CA PHE A 666 -13.32 -2.51 -9.10
C PHE A 666 -11.85 -2.92 -9.07
N THR A 667 -11.57 -4.19 -8.84
CA THR A 667 -10.29 -4.81 -9.15
C THR A 667 -10.44 -5.57 -10.46
N VAL A 668 -9.62 -5.23 -11.46
CA VAL A 668 -9.65 -5.83 -12.79
C VAL A 668 -8.27 -6.30 -13.20
N GLN A 669 -8.13 -7.58 -13.53
CA GLN A 669 -6.93 -8.15 -14.14
C GLN A 669 -7.34 -8.86 -15.42
N SER A 670 -6.86 -8.36 -16.56
CA SER A 670 -7.01 -9.00 -17.87
C SER A 670 -6.06 -8.38 -18.88
N PHE A 671 -5.84 -9.07 -19.99
CA PHE A 671 -5.22 -8.49 -21.19
C PHE A 671 -6.25 -7.75 -22.08
N ARG A 672 -7.56 -7.97 -21.85
CA ARG A 672 -8.64 -7.29 -22.56
C ARG A 672 -8.93 -5.93 -21.93
N ASN A 673 -9.46 -5.02 -22.73
CA ASN A 673 -10.01 -3.77 -22.23
C ASN A 673 -11.40 -4.01 -21.65
N PHE A 674 -11.72 -3.34 -20.53
CA PHE A 674 -13.06 -3.35 -19.94
C PHE A 674 -13.55 -1.95 -19.65
N THR A 675 -14.85 -1.72 -19.85
CA THR A 675 -15.53 -0.47 -19.60
C THR A 675 -16.65 -0.70 -18.60
N PHE A 676 -16.55 -0.06 -17.44
CA PHE A 676 -17.57 -0.06 -16.41
C PHE A 676 -18.41 1.19 -16.56
N ARG A 677 -19.73 1.05 -16.69
CA ARG A 677 -20.65 2.17 -16.89
C ARG A 677 -21.79 2.13 -15.89
N VAL A 678 -22.11 3.25 -15.27
CA VAL A 678 -23.36 3.41 -14.51
C VAL A 678 -24.52 3.39 -15.49
N VAL A 679 -25.35 2.35 -15.42
CA VAL A 679 -26.54 2.19 -16.28
C VAL A 679 -27.82 2.62 -15.58
N ASP A 680 -27.82 2.66 -14.24
CA ASP A 680 -28.92 3.18 -13.43
C ASP A 680 -28.41 3.85 -12.14
N GLY A 681 -29.08 4.93 -11.71
CA GLY A 681 -28.67 5.75 -10.58
C GLY A 681 -27.45 6.66 -10.82
N PRO A 682 -26.84 7.23 -9.77
CA PRO A 682 -27.16 7.04 -8.36
C PRO A 682 -28.52 7.66 -7.99
N THR A 683 -29.39 6.86 -7.41
CA THR A 683 -30.73 7.26 -6.97
C THR A 683 -30.76 7.30 -5.44
N THR A 684 -31.20 8.43 -4.87
CA THR A 684 -31.44 8.52 -3.42
C THR A 684 -32.71 7.76 -3.06
N THR A 685 -32.59 6.78 -2.16
CA THR A 685 -33.70 5.97 -1.66
C THR A 685 -34.23 6.45 -0.31
N LEU A 686 -33.39 7.13 0.47
CA LEU A 686 -33.74 7.78 1.74
C LEU A 686 -32.97 9.10 1.86
N GLY A 687 -33.60 10.14 2.41
CA GLY A 687 -32.98 11.46 2.61
C GLY A 687 -33.27 12.46 1.47
N PRO A 688 -32.55 13.59 1.44
CA PRO A 688 -32.75 14.65 0.44
C PRO A 688 -32.57 14.16 -1.00
N ALA A 689 -33.45 14.56 -1.92
CA ALA A 689 -33.35 14.15 -3.32
C ALA A 689 -32.00 14.57 -3.94
N ASN A 690 -31.44 13.73 -4.82
CA ASN A 690 -30.14 13.93 -5.48
C ASN A 690 -28.97 14.09 -4.49
N SER A 691 -29.04 13.42 -3.33
CA SER A 691 -27.94 13.40 -2.36
C SER A 691 -26.63 12.88 -2.95
N PHE A 692 -26.71 11.93 -3.88
CA PHE A 692 -25.57 11.30 -4.53
C PHE A 692 -25.54 11.70 -6.00
N VAL A 693 -24.40 12.19 -6.50
CA VAL A 693 -24.24 12.66 -7.88
C VAL A 693 -22.93 12.17 -8.46
N LEU A 694 -22.92 11.69 -9.70
CA LEU A 694 -21.68 11.34 -10.40
C LEU A 694 -20.81 12.57 -10.60
N HIS A 695 -19.51 12.42 -10.36
CA HIS A 695 -18.61 13.55 -10.31
C HIS A 695 -17.77 13.75 -11.59
N ALA A 696 -17.39 12.66 -12.24
CA ALA A 696 -16.38 12.64 -13.31
C ALA A 696 -16.82 11.84 -14.56
N GLY A 697 -18.14 11.74 -14.76
CA GLY A 697 -18.75 10.87 -15.76
C GLY A 697 -19.33 9.59 -15.16
N ASP A 698 -19.97 8.80 -16.02
CA ASP A 698 -20.62 7.52 -15.70
C ASP A 698 -19.73 6.31 -16.02
N THR A 699 -18.51 6.52 -16.53
CA THR A 699 -17.64 5.43 -17.02
C THR A 699 -16.28 5.38 -16.34
N ALA A 700 -15.75 4.17 -16.16
CA ALA A 700 -14.36 3.90 -15.83
C ALA A 700 -13.82 2.77 -16.71
N THR A 701 -12.54 2.82 -17.10
CA THR A 701 -11.95 1.85 -18.04
C THR A 701 -10.74 1.15 -17.44
N HIS A 702 -10.66 -0.15 -17.68
CA HIS A 702 -9.43 -0.92 -17.57
C HIS A 702 -8.78 -1.00 -18.95
N THR A 703 -7.50 -0.60 -19.03
CA THR A 703 -6.65 -0.89 -20.18
C THR A 703 -5.96 -2.22 -19.95
N GLY A 704 -6.22 -3.17 -20.81
CA GLY A 704 -5.64 -4.50 -20.76
C GLY A 704 -4.12 -4.48 -20.87
N ASN A 705 -3.48 -5.44 -20.20
CA ASN A 705 -2.02 -5.58 -20.22
C ASN A 705 -1.57 -7.05 -20.16
N TRP A 706 -0.35 -7.30 -20.63
CA TRP A 706 0.27 -8.63 -20.69
C TRP A 706 1.16 -8.95 -19.47
N THR A 707 0.99 -8.21 -18.37
CA THR A 707 1.89 -8.29 -17.19
C THR A 707 1.24 -8.93 -15.98
N CYS A 708 -0.01 -9.37 -16.10
CA CYS A 708 -0.82 -9.89 -14.98
C CYS A 708 -1.00 -8.92 -13.82
N THR A 709 -0.94 -7.61 -14.08
CA THR A 709 -1.15 -6.62 -13.04
C THR A 709 -2.62 -6.25 -12.98
N ALA A 710 -3.17 -6.26 -11.76
CA ALA A 710 -4.50 -5.76 -11.53
C ALA A 710 -4.50 -4.22 -11.56
N SER A 711 -5.56 -3.66 -12.11
CA SER A 711 -5.85 -2.23 -12.09
C SER A 711 -7.14 -1.97 -11.31
N HIS A 712 -7.36 -0.71 -10.95
CA HIS A 712 -8.52 -0.31 -10.16
C HIS A 712 -9.34 0.78 -10.84
N PRO A 713 -10.19 0.46 -11.83
CA PRO A 713 -11.08 1.46 -12.44
C PRO A 713 -12.09 1.98 -11.40
N ARG A 714 -12.29 3.31 -11.41
CA ARG A 714 -13.07 4.03 -10.38
C ARG A 714 -14.11 4.95 -11.00
N ILE A 715 -15.34 4.86 -10.52
CA ILE A 715 -16.42 5.81 -10.84
C ILE A 715 -16.70 6.66 -9.60
N TRP A 716 -16.52 7.98 -9.71
CA TRP A 716 -16.59 8.88 -8.57
C TRP A 716 -18.01 9.37 -8.30
N VAL A 717 -18.43 9.24 -7.04
CA VAL A 717 -19.71 9.70 -6.52
C VAL A 717 -19.47 10.81 -5.52
N ARG A 718 -20.24 11.89 -5.63
CA ARG A 718 -20.23 13.06 -4.78
C ARG A 718 -21.45 13.09 -3.88
N TYR A 719 -21.24 13.41 -2.61
CA TYR A 719 -22.26 13.80 -1.65
C TYR A 719 -21.97 15.23 -1.16
N VAL A 720 -22.99 16.06 -0.97
CA VAL A 720 -22.84 17.38 -0.33
C VAL A 720 -23.63 17.37 0.95
N GLY A 721 -23.00 17.78 2.05
CA GLY A 721 -23.71 17.89 3.31
C GLY A 721 -24.92 18.83 3.18
N THR A 722 -26.08 18.37 3.63
CA THR A 722 -27.33 19.15 3.62
C THR A 722 -27.50 19.85 4.97
N ASN A 723 -28.49 19.49 5.78
CA ASN A 723 -28.65 20.02 7.13
C ASN A 723 -28.02 19.06 8.15
N ALA A 724 -27.50 19.60 9.24
CA ALA A 724 -26.97 18.83 10.36
C ALA A 724 -27.98 17.79 10.85
N GLY A 725 -27.55 16.53 10.94
CA GLY A 725 -28.38 15.40 11.34
C GLY A 725 -29.09 14.68 10.20
N ASP A 726 -29.05 15.20 8.97
CA ASP A 726 -29.59 14.51 7.80
C ASP A 726 -28.84 13.19 7.55
N ILE A 727 -29.59 12.15 7.13
CA ILE A 727 -29.06 10.86 6.69
C ILE A 727 -29.57 10.64 5.27
N ALA A 728 -28.69 10.17 4.38
CA ALA A 728 -29.06 9.77 3.03
C ALA A 728 -28.64 8.32 2.74
N GLN A 729 -29.47 7.61 1.99
CA GLN A 729 -29.16 6.30 1.41
C GLN A 729 -29.49 6.30 -0.07
N GLY A 730 -28.76 5.52 -0.86
CA GLY A 730 -28.99 5.43 -2.29
C GLY A 730 -28.47 4.15 -2.90
N VAL A 731 -28.75 3.98 -4.19
CA VAL A 731 -28.30 2.82 -4.98
C VAL A 731 -27.84 3.26 -6.38
N ALA A 732 -26.93 2.50 -6.97
CA ALA A 732 -26.59 2.57 -8.40
C ALA A 732 -26.32 1.17 -8.95
N THR A 733 -26.54 1.00 -10.25
CA THR A 733 -26.16 -0.20 -10.99
C THR A 733 -25.06 0.15 -11.98
N VAL A 734 -23.94 -0.56 -11.90
CA VAL A 734 -22.83 -0.44 -12.84
C VAL A 734 -22.78 -1.70 -13.69
N GLN A 735 -22.67 -1.57 -15.00
CA GLN A 735 -22.50 -2.68 -15.94
C GLN A 735 -21.06 -2.69 -16.48
N CYS A 736 -20.45 -3.86 -16.54
CA CYS A 736 -19.29 -4.09 -17.41
C CYS A 736 -19.79 -4.31 -18.84
N ILE A 737 -19.47 -3.40 -19.76
CA ILE A 737 -20.06 -3.37 -21.11
C ILE A 737 -19.71 -4.62 -21.92
N GLU A 738 -18.47 -5.09 -21.82
CA GLU A 738 -17.96 -6.20 -22.62
C GLU A 738 -18.46 -7.57 -22.13
N THR A 739 -18.71 -7.73 -20.82
CA THR A 739 -19.24 -8.99 -20.26
C THR A 739 -20.77 -8.96 -20.08
N GLY A 740 -21.37 -7.78 -20.03
CA GLY A 740 -22.78 -7.56 -19.69
C GLY A 740 -23.10 -7.72 -18.20
N GLU A 741 -22.11 -8.04 -17.35
CA GLU A 741 -22.29 -8.26 -15.91
C GLU A 741 -22.70 -6.96 -15.20
N GLU A 742 -23.70 -7.05 -14.32
CA GLU A 742 -24.22 -5.92 -13.56
C GLU A 742 -23.88 -6.03 -12.06
N PHE A 743 -23.48 -4.90 -11.49
CA PHE A 743 -23.05 -4.76 -10.11
C PHE A 743 -23.97 -3.77 -9.38
N SER A 744 -24.53 -4.18 -8.24
CA SER A 744 -25.34 -3.32 -7.39
C SER A 744 -24.51 -2.66 -6.29
N ILE A 745 -24.54 -1.33 -6.24
CA ILE A 745 -23.81 -0.53 -5.26
C ILE A 745 -24.81 0.16 -4.33
N THR A 746 -24.52 0.16 -3.03
CA THR A 746 -25.29 0.90 -2.02
C THR A 746 -24.52 2.12 -1.51
N PHE A 747 -25.21 3.24 -1.33
CA PHE A 747 -24.65 4.47 -0.77
C PHE A 747 -25.23 4.76 0.61
N THR A 748 -24.41 5.25 1.53
CA THR A 748 -24.86 5.79 2.81
C THR A 748 -24.15 7.10 3.11
N ALA A 749 -24.85 8.08 3.68
CA ALA A 749 -24.27 9.34 4.10
C ALA A 749 -24.92 9.89 5.35
N ASN A 750 -24.18 10.66 6.14
CA ASN A 750 -24.74 11.52 7.17
C ASN A 750 -24.10 12.91 7.14
N THR A 751 -24.90 13.91 7.48
CA THR A 751 -24.46 15.30 7.59
C THR A 751 -24.30 15.72 9.04
N ILE A 752 -23.20 16.40 9.35
CA ILE A 752 -22.95 17.02 10.66
C ILE A 752 -22.98 18.54 10.53
N GLU A 753 -23.20 19.21 11.64
CA GLU A 753 -23.12 20.68 11.72
C GLU A 753 -21.75 21.15 11.26
N ARG A 754 -21.72 22.20 10.43
CA ARG A 754 -20.47 22.79 9.98
C ARG A 754 -19.87 23.65 11.11
N PRO A 755 -18.68 23.29 11.64
CA PRO A 755 -18.09 24.03 12.76
C PRO A 755 -17.62 25.41 12.29
N ARG A 756 -18.20 26.47 12.88
CA ARG A 756 -17.76 27.85 12.66
C ARG A 756 -16.71 28.26 13.68
N ALA A 757 -15.81 29.13 13.25
CA ALA A 757 -14.72 29.62 14.08
C ALA A 757 -14.82 31.14 14.32
N ALA A 758 -14.41 31.60 15.50
CA ALA A 758 -14.21 33.01 15.81
C ALA A 758 -12.80 33.26 16.34
N VAL A 759 -12.21 34.38 15.91
CA VAL A 759 -10.89 34.85 16.35
C VAL A 759 -10.95 36.29 16.85
N VAL A 760 -10.35 36.54 18.02
CA VAL A 760 -10.13 37.89 18.56
C VAL A 760 -8.63 38.20 18.57
N LEU A 761 -8.23 39.30 17.94
CA LEU A 761 -6.85 39.80 18.02
C LEU A 761 -6.70 40.71 19.25
N ALA A 762 -5.86 40.32 20.20
CA ALA A 762 -5.46 41.16 21.33
C ALA A 762 -4.11 41.81 20.99
N LEU A 763 -4.14 43.11 20.67
CA LEU A 763 -3.01 43.84 20.10
C LEU A 763 -2.39 44.77 21.13
N ASP A 764 -1.11 44.56 21.42
CA ASP A 764 -0.34 45.39 22.35
C ASP A 764 -0.08 46.80 21.75
N SER A 765 -0.38 47.82 22.55
CA SER A 765 -0.23 49.25 22.26
C SER A 765 0.77 49.92 23.20
N SER A 766 1.39 49.18 24.11
CA SER A 766 2.28 49.73 25.14
C SER A 766 3.50 50.42 24.52
N GLY A 767 4.18 51.26 25.32
CA GLY A 767 5.29 52.08 24.84
C GLY A 767 6.44 51.26 24.22
N SER A 768 6.62 50.00 24.61
CA SER A 768 7.65 49.10 24.08
C SER A 768 7.37 48.61 22.64
N MET A 769 6.12 48.73 22.17
CA MET A 769 5.76 48.51 20.77
C MET A 769 6.24 49.65 19.85
N ASN A 770 6.75 50.75 20.43
CA ASN A 770 7.45 51.82 19.72
C ASN A 770 8.97 51.57 19.59
N ASP A 771 9.46 50.42 20.06
CA ASP A 771 10.85 50.02 19.86
C ASP A 771 11.09 49.54 18.42
N SER A 772 12.35 49.59 18.00
CA SER A 772 12.80 48.99 16.74
C SER A 772 12.55 47.49 16.73
N ALA A 773 11.97 46.98 15.64
CA ALA A 773 11.74 45.54 15.44
C ALA A 773 12.99 44.79 14.96
N GLY A 774 14.00 45.50 14.46
CA GLY A 774 15.29 44.94 14.02
C GLY A 774 15.63 45.18 12.54
N ASP A 775 14.63 45.50 11.70
CA ASP A 775 14.77 45.70 10.25
C ASP A 775 14.75 47.19 9.83
N GLY A 776 14.71 48.10 10.82
CA GLY A 776 14.59 49.55 10.65
C GLY A 776 13.18 50.10 10.85
N ARG A 777 12.14 49.25 10.97
CA ARG A 777 10.76 49.64 11.31
C ARG A 777 10.48 49.49 12.81
N LEU A 778 9.40 50.13 13.26
CA LEU A 778 8.89 49.96 14.63
C LEU A 778 8.08 48.67 14.74
N LYS A 779 8.07 48.04 15.91
CA LYS A 779 7.26 46.82 16.18
C LYS A 779 5.78 47.01 15.82
N ILE A 780 5.22 48.18 16.15
CA ILE A 780 3.83 48.54 15.81
C ILE A 780 3.57 48.60 14.29
N GLU A 781 4.54 49.03 13.49
CA GLU A 781 4.40 49.10 12.03
C GLU A 781 4.34 47.69 11.43
N ILE A 782 5.21 46.79 11.88
CA ILE A 782 5.22 45.39 11.42
C ILE A 782 3.93 44.67 11.81
N LEU A 783 3.40 44.95 13.01
CA LEU A 783 2.11 44.44 13.47
C LEU A 783 0.98 44.84 12.51
N ARG A 784 0.86 46.13 12.20
CA ARG A 784 -0.21 46.63 11.32
C ARG A 784 -0.12 46.02 9.94
N ASP A 785 1.08 45.95 9.37
CA ASP A 785 1.31 45.40 8.02
C ASP A 785 0.94 43.91 7.94
N SER A 786 1.14 43.16 9.03
CA SER A 786 0.98 41.69 9.02
C SER A 786 -0.40 41.21 9.47
N ALA A 787 -1.04 41.87 10.44
CA ALA A 787 -2.30 41.39 11.04
C ALA A 787 -3.50 41.50 10.08
N VAL A 788 -3.43 42.37 9.07
CA VAL A 788 -4.48 42.53 8.04
C VAL A 788 -4.70 41.24 7.22
N VAL A 789 -3.73 40.32 7.20
CA VAL A 789 -3.87 39.02 6.52
C VAL A 789 -5.01 38.18 7.11
N VAL A 790 -5.32 38.36 8.40
CA VAL A 790 -6.43 37.67 9.07
C VAL A 790 -7.76 38.07 8.43
N SER A 791 -7.99 39.38 8.23
CA SER A 791 -9.18 39.88 7.53
C SER A 791 -9.18 39.50 6.04
N ALA A 792 -8.03 39.40 5.39
CA ALA A 792 -7.97 39.04 3.97
C ALA A 792 -8.33 37.56 3.72
N LEU A 793 -7.80 36.64 4.53
CA LEU A 793 -7.90 35.20 4.29
C LEU A 793 -9.07 34.51 5.01
N ALA A 794 -9.66 35.14 6.04
CA ALA A 794 -10.81 34.59 6.76
C ALA A 794 -11.91 34.10 5.80
N GLN A 795 -12.70 33.10 6.21
CA GLN A 795 -13.89 32.72 5.46
C GLN A 795 -15.06 33.64 5.81
N GLU A 796 -16.07 33.69 4.95
CA GLU A 796 -17.20 34.62 5.09
C GLU A 796 -17.94 34.48 6.43
N ASP A 797 -17.97 33.25 6.95
CA ASP A 797 -18.61 32.80 8.19
C ASP A 797 -17.66 32.75 9.40
N THR A 798 -16.42 33.22 9.25
CA THR A 798 -15.45 33.31 10.36
C THR A 798 -15.71 34.59 11.15
N GLY A 799 -15.91 34.45 12.47
CA GLY A 799 -16.08 35.58 13.37
C GLY A 799 -14.76 36.32 13.57
N LEU A 800 -14.73 37.62 13.33
CA LEU A 800 -13.56 38.48 13.49
C LEU A 800 -13.82 39.52 14.58
N GLY A 801 -12.93 39.62 15.55
CA GLY A 801 -12.93 40.67 16.58
C GLY A 801 -11.52 41.13 16.93
N ALA A 802 -11.41 42.24 17.65
CA ALA A 802 -10.12 42.76 18.09
C ALA A 802 -10.24 43.69 19.30
N VAL A 803 -9.19 43.77 20.10
CA VAL A 803 -9.02 44.71 21.19
C VAL A 803 -7.58 45.18 21.28
N SER A 804 -7.39 46.49 21.41
CA SER A 804 -6.11 47.11 21.71
C SER A 804 -5.93 47.25 23.22
N TRP A 805 -4.71 47.11 23.72
CA TRP A 805 -4.44 47.24 25.15
C TRP A 805 -3.06 47.83 25.43
N ASP A 806 -2.89 48.47 26.57
CA ASP A 806 -1.61 48.91 27.12
C ASP A 806 -1.56 48.72 28.65
N THR A 807 -1.72 49.79 29.44
CA THR A 807 -1.96 49.73 30.88
C THR A 807 -3.33 49.14 31.16
N ASP A 808 -4.33 49.50 30.35
CA ASP A 808 -5.70 48.99 30.42
C ASP A 808 -6.16 48.57 29.01
N ALA A 809 -7.11 47.64 28.91
CA ALA A 809 -7.72 47.23 27.65
C ALA A 809 -8.76 48.26 27.17
N ASP A 810 -8.66 48.67 25.90
CA ASP A 810 -9.60 49.62 25.29
C ASP A 810 -10.88 48.91 24.82
N LEU A 811 -11.72 48.52 25.78
CA LEU A 811 -13.03 47.93 25.50
C LEU A 811 -14.00 48.91 24.83
N ALA A 812 -13.76 50.23 24.95
CA ALA A 812 -14.65 51.24 24.36
C ALA A 812 -14.50 51.31 22.84
N ASN A 813 -13.30 51.06 22.31
CA ASN A 813 -13.01 51.01 20.87
C ASN A 813 -12.73 49.59 20.34
N ALA A 814 -13.01 48.56 21.15
CA ALA A 814 -12.91 47.18 20.73
C ALA A 814 -13.86 46.86 19.57
N THR A 815 -13.44 45.95 18.69
CA THR A 815 -14.25 45.41 17.60
C THR A 815 -14.98 44.16 18.08
N PRO A 816 -16.32 44.17 18.23
CA PRO A 816 -17.08 42.99 18.59
C PRO A 816 -16.92 41.87 17.55
N VAL A 817 -17.04 40.62 17.99
CA VAL A 817 -16.96 39.48 17.08
C VAL A 817 -18.16 39.46 16.15
N GLY A 818 -17.91 39.54 14.86
CA GLY A 818 -18.93 39.39 13.82
C GLY A 818 -18.38 38.70 12.58
N ASP A 819 -19.27 38.16 11.75
CA ASP A 819 -18.88 37.47 10.51
C ASP A 819 -18.05 38.37 9.61
N ALA A 820 -16.95 37.82 9.11
CA ALA A 820 -16.06 38.49 8.17
C ALA A 820 -16.86 39.04 6.97
N GLY A 821 -17.81 38.26 6.44
CA GLY A 821 -18.56 38.55 5.23
C GLY A 821 -17.76 38.31 3.95
N PHE A 822 -18.37 38.63 2.80
CA PHE A 822 -17.77 38.44 1.48
C PHE A 822 -16.42 39.16 1.34
N GLU A 823 -15.48 38.60 0.60
CA GLU A 823 -14.14 39.18 0.44
C GLU A 823 -14.22 40.62 -0.12
N VAL A 824 -13.31 41.49 0.33
CA VAL A 824 -13.20 42.92 -0.04
C VAL A 824 -14.32 43.84 0.49
N ILE A 825 -15.57 43.37 0.63
CA ILE A 825 -16.72 44.22 1.00
C ILE A 825 -17.41 43.84 2.34
N GLY A 826 -16.99 42.75 2.97
CA GLY A 826 -17.58 42.25 4.21
C GLY A 826 -17.38 43.20 5.39
N ALA A 827 -18.45 43.44 6.16
CA ALA A 827 -18.45 44.41 7.25
C ALA A 827 -17.49 44.02 8.39
N GLY A 828 -17.42 42.73 8.77
CA GLY A 828 -16.50 42.26 9.80
C GLY A 828 -15.03 42.38 9.38
N ARG A 829 -14.72 42.10 8.11
CA ARG A 829 -13.38 42.33 7.56
C ARG A 829 -13.00 43.80 7.62
N ALA A 830 -13.87 44.67 7.11
CA ALA A 830 -13.62 46.11 7.10
C ALA A 830 -13.43 46.67 8.51
N ALA A 831 -14.22 46.19 9.49
CA ALA A 831 -14.07 46.57 10.89
C ALA A 831 -12.71 46.15 11.46
N LEU A 832 -12.30 44.88 11.27
CA LEU A 832 -11.01 44.39 11.72
C LEU A 832 -9.83 45.14 11.04
N SER A 833 -9.87 45.28 9.72
CA SER A 833 -8.83 46.01 8.97
C SER A 833 -8.73 47.47 9.40
N SER A 834 -9.87 48.13 9.69
CA SER A 834 -9.89 49.49 10.22
C SER A 834 -9.27 49.55 11.61
N HIS A 835 -9.62 48.64 12.51
CA HIS A 835 -9.09 48.59 13.87
C HIS A 835 -7.56 48.41 13.86
N VAL A 836 -7.07 47.42 13.10
CA VAL A 836 -5.62 47.20 12.89
C VAL A 836 -4.95 48.41 12.27
N GLY A 837 -5.55 49.02 11.24
CA GLY A 837 -4.99 50.20 10.57
C GLY A 837 -4.87 51.43 11.48
N SER A 838 -5.80 51.59 12.43
CA SER A 838 -5.79 52.68 13.42
C SER A 838 -4.97 52.39 14.69
N HIS A 839 -4.45 51.16 14.85
CA HIS A 839 -3.83 50.68 16.09
C HIS A 839 -2.51 51.39 16.42
N VAL A 840 -2.51 52.40 17.30
CA VAL A 840 -1.33 53.22 17.65
C VAL A 840 -0.72 52.84 18.99
N THR A 841 0.56 53.13 19.17
CA THR A 841 1.24 53.04 20.46
C THR A 841 0.80 54.16 21.40
N ASP A 842 0.61 53.86 22.68
CA ASP A 842 0.68 54.82 23.78
C ASP A 842 2.11 54.83 24.33
N PRO A 843 2.91 55.89 24.07
CA PRO A 843 4.28 55.99 24.56
C PRO A 843 4.42 55.98 26.09
N THR A 844 3.32 56.24 26.81
CA THR A 844 3.26 56.21 28.28
C THR A 844 2.57 54.95 28.83
N GLY A 845 1.94 54.16 27.95
CA GLY A 845 1.27 52.93 28.28
C GLY A 845 2.25 51.87 28.78
N MET A 846 1.89 51.23 29.88
CA MET A 846 2.60 50.09 30.46
C MET A 846 2.07 48.79 29.84
N THR A 847 2.59 47.64 30.24
CA THR A 847 2.23 46.35 29.63
C THR A 847 1.49 45.49 30.67
N ALA A 848 0.16 45.41 30.57
CA ALA A 848 -0.73 44.55 31.38
C ALA A 848 -1.36 43.41 30.56
N ILE A 849 -0.61 42.32 30.30
CA ILE A 849 -1.06 41.20 29.43
C ILE A 849 -2.31 40.51 30.01
N GLY A 850 -2.41 40.39 31.34
CA GLY A 850 -3.58 39.78 31.98
C GLY A 850 -4.89 40.51 31.64
N ASP A 851 -4.85 41.83 31.51
CA ASP A 851 -6.03 42.63 31.17
C ASP A 851 -6.45 42.42 29.71
N ALA A 852 -5.47 42.34 28.80
CA ALA A 852 -5.69 41.99 27.39
C ALA A 852 -6.41 40.66 27.20
N VAL A 853 -5.98 39.64 27.95
CA VAL A 853 -6.53 38.29 27.90
C VAL A 853 -7.97 38.28 28.42
N VAL A 854 -8.26 38.98 29.52
CA VAL A 854 -9.61 39.10 30.06
C VAL A 854 -10.54 39.82 29.08
N ALA A 855 -10.08 40.92 28.48
CA ALA A 855 -10.85 41.67 27.49
C ALA A 855 -11.15 40.83 26.23
N ALA A 856 -10.15 40.15 25.67
CA ALA A 856 -10.34 39.28 24.52
C ALA A 856 -11.25 38.09 24.84
N GLN A 857 -11.11 37.50 26.03
CA GLN A 857 -12.00 36.45 26.52
C GLN A 857 -13.45 36.95 26.66
N SER A 858 -13.67 38.18 27.12
CA SER A 858 -15.01 38.78 27.20
C SER A 858 -15.65 38.89 25.82
N LEU A 859 -14.92 39.39 24.81
CA LEU A 859 -15.42 39.48 23.44
C LEU A 859 -15.79 38.12 22.85
N LEU A 860 -15.00 37.08 23.15
CA LEU A 860 -15.31 35.71 22.72
C LEU A 860 -16.51 35.10 23.47
N ASN A 861 -16.68 35.44 24.75
CA ASN A 861 -17.84 35.00 25.54
C ASN A 861 -19.14 35.64 25.04
N ASP A 862 -19.07 36.92 24.62
CA ASP A 862 -20.19 37.66 24.05
C ASP A 862 -20.49 37.28 22.59
N ALA A 863 -19.55 36.62 21.90
CA ALA A 863 -19.74 36.13 20.54
C ALA A 863 -20.80 35.03 20.46
N SER A 864 -21.52 34.97 19.33
CA SER A 864 -22.58 33.98 19.07
C SER A 864 -22.18 32.55 19.49
N SER A 865 -23.15 31.80 20.02
CA SER A 865 -22.98 30.37 20.31
C SER A 865 -22.74 29.53 19.06
N ASP A 866 -23.06 30.06 17.87
CA ASP A 866 -22.88 29.36 16.59
C ASP A 866 -21.39 29.18 16.23
N TYR A 867 -20.48 29.95 16.86
CA TYR A 867 -19.04 29.73 16.74
C TYR A 867 -18.60 28.61 17.68
N ALA A 868 -18.59 27.37 17.15
CA ALA A 868 -18.17 26.17 17.86
C ALA A 868 -16.71 26.22 18.32
N VAL A 869 -15.85 26.91 17.57
CA VAL A 869 -14.43 27.10 17.90
C VAL A 869 -14.15 28.57 18.16
N LYS A 870 -13.64 28.91 19.34
CA LYS A 870 -13.32 30.29 19.73
C LYS A 870 -11.85 30.37 20.11
N ALA A 871 -11.14 31.34 19.55
CA ALA A 871 -9.74 31.55 19.87
C ALA A 871 -9.38 33.03 19.98
N MET A 872 -8.36 33.33 20.78
CA MET A 872 -7.70 34.64 20.78
C MET A 872 -6.26 34.52 20.31
N VAL A 873 -5.76 35.59 19.69
CA VAL A 873 -4.36 35.73 19.31
C VAL A 873 -3.78 36.92 20.04
N VAL A 874 -2.84 36.67 20.95
CA VAL A 874 -2.17 37.70 21.73
C VAL A 874 -0.82 38.00 21.08
N LEU A 875 -0.66 39.22 20.56
CA LEU A 875 0.63 39.70 20.04
C LEU A 875 1.20 40.71 21.01
N THR A 876 2.40 40.45 21.53
CA THR A 876 3.07 41.30 22.51
C THR A 876 4.58 41.05 22.48
N ASP A 877 5.36 41.98 23.00
CA ASP A 877 6.75 41.72 23.36
C ASP A 877 6.90 41.18 24.79
N GLY A 878 5.79 40.89 25.48
CA GLY A 878 5.72 39.98 26.63
C GLY A 878 6.32 40.53 27.93
N ASN A 879 6.80 41.77 27.99
CA ASN A 879 7.44 42.30 29.19
C ASN A 879 6.41 42.99 30.10
N GLU A 880 5.67 42.22 30.89
CA GLU A 880 4.67 42.77 31.82
C GLU A 880 5.30 43.79 32.79
N THR A 881 4.77 45.00 32.80
CA THR A 881 5.28 46.10 33.63
C THR A 881 4.24 46.67 34.60
N GLU A 882 2.96 46.32 34.43
CA GLU A 882 1.83 46.75 35.26
C GLU A 882 0.83 45.61 35.49
N SER A 883 0.08 45.69 36.60
CA SER A 883 -1.06 44.78 36.88
C SER A 883 -2.23 45.13 35.96
N LEU A 884 -3.02 44.21 35.43
CA LEU A 884 -3.15 42.78 35.78
C LEU A 884 -2.07 41.89 35.13
N TYR A 885 -1.26 41.21 35.95
CA TYR A 885 -0.26 40.26 35.45
C TYR A 885 -0.90 38.89 35.14
N LEU A 886 -0.33 38.10 34.23
CA LEU A 886 -0.79 36.73 33.94
C LEU A 886 -0.84 35.84 35.20
N SER A 887 0.09 36.03 36.13
CA SER A 887 0.12 35.31 37.41
C SER A 887 -1.01 35.70 38.38
N GLU A 888 -1.67 36.83 38.14
CA GLU A 888 -2.78 37.34 38.95
C GLU A 888 -4.15 36.91 38.41
N LEU A 889 -4.20 36.25 37.24
CA LEU A 889 -5.42 35.69 36.68
C LEU A 889 -5.94 34.52 37.55
N PRO A 890 -7.25 34.48 37.87
CA PRO A 890 -7.82 33.35 38.57
C PRO A 890 -7.77 32.07 37.70
N ALA A 891 -7.66 30.91 38.35
CA ALA A 891 -7.71 29.63 37.66
C ALA A 891 -9.02 29.50 36.85
N GLY A 892 -8.90 29.21 35.55
CA GLY A 892 -10.05 29.13 34.64
C GLY A 892 -10.51 30.47 34.05
N ALA A 893 -9.76 31.57 34.23
CA ALA A 893 -10.01 32.84 33.54
C ALA A 893 -9.93 32.73 32.00
N ILE A 894 -9.15 31.77 31.51
CA ILE A 894 -8.98 31.45 30.10
C ILE A 894 -9.70 30.14 29.84
N THR A 895 -10.69 30.16 28.97
CA THR A 895 -11.50 28.97 28.61
C THR A 895 -11.47 28.65 27.12
N ASN A 896 -11.10 29.63 26.29
CA ASN A 896 -10.97 29.48 24.85
C ASN A 896 -9.51 29.24 24.44
N ARG A 897 -9.30 28.83 23.19
CA ARG A 897 -7.97 28.55 22.64
C ARG A 897 -7.13 29.82 22.56
N VAL A 898 -5.86 29.77 22.99
CA VAL A 898 -4.98 30.96 22.98
C VAL A 898 -3.74 30.72 22.15
N PHE A 899 -3.55 31.54 21.12
CA PHE A 899 -2.29 31.63 20.40
C PHE A 899 -1.53 32.86 20.87
N ALA A 900 -0.22 32.74 21.00
CA ALA A 900 0.63 33.87 21.36
C ALA A 900 1.68 34.07 20.28
N ILE A 901 1.94 35.33 19.93
CA ILE A 901 3.04 35.72 19.08
C ILE A 901 3.96 36.66 19.88
N GLY A 902 5.19 36.21 20.11
CA GLY A 902 6.23 36.98 20.78
C GLY A 902 7.05 37.81 19.79
N LEU A 903 7.01 39.13 19.91
CA LEU A 903 7.73 40.06 19.04
C LEU A 903 9.04 40.55 19.69
N GLY A 904 10.16 39.88 19.38
CA GLY A 904 11.48 40.22 19.91
C GLY A 904 12.35 39.01 20.23
N THR A 905 13.58 39.27 20.69
CA THR A 905 14.52 38.22 21.12
C THR A 905 14.13 37.64 22.49
N PRO A 906 14.52 36.40 22.82
CA PRO A 906 14.21 35.78 24.12
C PRO A 906 14.64 36.61 25.34
N GLU A 907 15.66 37.46 25.21
CA GLU A 907 16.14 38.36 26.27
C GLU A 907 15.25 39.59 26.47
N ASN A 908 14.57 40.03 25.41
CA ASN A 908 13.73 41.23 25.39
C ASN A 908 12.25 40.91 25.63
N ILE A 909 11.86 39.65 25.49
CA ILE A 909 10.51 39.17 25.79
C ILE A 909 10.48 38.29 27.04
N ARG A 910 9.30 37.83 27.48
CA ARG A 910 9.16 36.83 28.56
C ARG A 910 8.59 35.52 28.02
N PRO A 911 9.41 34.64 27.41
CA PRO A 911 8.90 33.42 26.80
C PRO A 911 8.20 32.48 27.79
N ALA A 912 8.63 32.44 29.06
CA ALA A 912 7.98 31.63 30.10
C ALA A 912 6.52 32.06 30.36
N ALA A 913 6.27 33.37 30.43
CA ALA A 913 4.93 33.92 30.64
C ALA A 913 4.02 33.70 29.42
N LEU A 914 4.57 33.88 28.21
CA LEU A 914 3.85 33.60 26.96
C LEU A 914 3.60 32.10 26.73
N ALA A 915 4.51 31.23 27.13
CA ALA A 915 4.31 29.78 27.08
C ALA A 915 3.23 29.33 28.09
N GLN A 916 3.18 29.96 29.27
CA GLN A 916 2.11 29.74 30.25
C GLN A 916 0.74 30.13 29.68
N LEU A 917 0.66 31.24 28.95
CA LEU A 917 -0.57 31.70 28.30
C LEU A 917 -1.15 30.68 27.32
N THR A 918 -0.30 29.95 26.59
CA THR A 918 -0.71 28.93 25.62
C THR A 918 -0.75 27.52 26.21
N SER A 919 -0.54 27.37 27.53
CA SER A 919 -0.53 26.07 28.19
C SER A 919 -1.96 25.59 28.48
N ASN A 920 -2.24 24.31 28.22
CA ASN A 920 -3.53 23.65 28.51
C ASN A 920 -4.77 24.26 27.82
N ASN A 921 -4.62 24.86 26.63
CA ASN A 921 -5.73 25.45 25.87
C ASN A 921 -5.64 25.22 24.35
N ASP A 922 -5.02 24.12 23.90
CA ASP A 922 -4.89 23.70 22.48
C ASP A 922 -4.21 24.71 21.52
N GLY A 923 -3.67 25.80 22.03
CA GLY A 923 -2.92 26.80 21.27
C GLY A 923 -1.42 26.56 21.23
N TYR A 924 -0.67 27.51 20.67
CA TYR A 924 0.80 27.45 20.62
C TYR A 924 1.42 28.85 20.56
N LEU A 925 2.69 28.93 20.96
CA LEU A 925 3.51 30.13 20.93
C LEU A 925 4.40 30.16 19.68
N LEU A 926 4.37 31.26 18.94
CA LEU A 926 5.30 31.58 17.86
C LEU A 926 6.16 32.78 18.25
N MET A 927 7.48 32.69 18.07
CA MET A 927 8.40 33.79 18.39
C MET A 927 9.20 34.20 17.17
N THR A 928 9.32 35.51 16.98
CA THR A 928 9.97 36.11 15.81
C THR A 928 11.49 36.21 15.95
N GLY A 929 12.00 36.41 17.17
CA GLY A 929 13.41 36.75 17.37
C GLY A 929 13.69 38.20 16.97
N ASN A 930 14.90 38.50 16.51
CA ASN A 930 15.20 39.80 15.91
C ASN A 930 14.70 39.78 14.46
N VAL A 931 13.72 40.60 14.11
CA VAL A 931 13.16 40.64 12.75
C VAL A 931 14.19 41.26 11.83
N THR A 932 14.63 40.52 10.82
CA THR A 932 15.51 41.03 9.79
C THR A 932 14.73 41.37 8.53
N THR A 933 15.40 42.01 7.58
CA THR A 933 14.80 42.38 6.31
C THR A 933 14.45 41.18 5.44
N ASP A 934 15.06 40.02 5.71
CA ASP A 934 14.73 38.75 5.04
C ASP A 934 13.47 38.09 5.61
N ASP A 935 13.08 38.46 6.84
CA ASP A 935 11.91 37.94 7.57
C ASP A 935 10.62 38.74 7.29
N TYR A 936 10.57 39.47 6.17
CA TYR A 936 9.50 40.41 5.83
C TYR A 936 8.08 39.83 5.99
N PHE A 937 7.86 38.55 5.62
CA PHE A 937 6.56 37.87 5.71
C PHE A 937 6.40 36.97 6.94
N LEU A 938 7.38 36.91 7.85
CA LEU A 938 7.38 35.95 8.95
C LEU A 938 6.12 36.08 9.83
N LEU A 939 5.81 37.31 10.26
CA LEU A 939 4.63 37.57 11.09
C LEU A 939 3.32 37.35 10.33
N THR A 940 3.29 37.66 9.03
CA THR A 940 2.14 37.37 8.14
C THR A 940 1.87 35.86 8.07
N LYS A 941 2.92 35.06 7.85
CA LYS A 941 2.84 33.59 7.83
C LYS A 941 2.37 33.04 9.19
N TYR A 942 2.79 33.63 10.31
CA TYR A 942 2.32 33.22 11.65
C TYR A 942 0.82 33.42 11.83
N TYR A 943 0.28 34.58 11.45
CA TYR A 943 -1.17 34.82 11.47
C TYR A 943 -1.93 33.84 10.56
N GLN A 944 -1.39 33.55 9.38
CA GLN A 944 -2.01 32.58 8.47
C GLN A 944 -2.00 31.14 9.03
N GLN A 945 -0.89 30.69 9.61
CA GLN A 945 -0.77 29.36 10.25
C GLN A 945 -1.78 29.21 11.40
N ILE A 946 -1.98 30.27 12.19
CA ILE A 946 -2.97 30.30 13.26
C ILE A 946 -4.39 30.23 12.68
N LEU A 947 -4.71 31.03 11.66
CA LEU A 947 -6.02 31.04 11.02
C LEU A 947 -6.36 29.71 10.35
N ALA A 948 -5.37 29.08 9.68
CA ALA A 948 -5.53 27.77 9.08
C ALA A 948 -5.81 26.70 10.16
N GLY A 949 -5.01 26.67 11.23
CA GLY A 949 -5.20 25.76 12.36
C GLY A 949 -6.49 25.97 13.15
N LEU A 950 -7.08 27.17 13.11
CA LEU A 950 -8.37 27.48 13.73
C LEU A 950 -9.55 26.97 12.88
N THR A 951 -9.44 27.08 11.56
CA THR A 951 -10.51 26.76 10.60
C THR A 951 -10.42 25.33 10.05
N ASN A 952 -9.63 24.48 10.71
CA ASN A 952 -9.30 23.11 10.28
C ASN A 952 -8.79 23.04 8.82
N THR A 953 -8.02 24.04 8.42
CA THR A 953 -7.37 24.11 7.11
C THR A 953 -5.91 23.68 7.27
N GLN A 954 -5.39 22.97 6.28
CA GLN A 954 -4.04 22.41 6.28
C GLN A 954 -3.14 23.20 5.35
N ILE A 955 -1.93 23.54 5.78
CA ILE A 955 -0.94 24.15 4.89
C ILE A 955 -0.30 23.04 4.05
N VAL A 956 -0.34 23.18 2.74
CA VAL A 956 0.14 22.21 1.75
C VAL A 956 1.61 22.46 1.42
N VAL A 957 1.95 23.72 1.13
CA VAL A 957 3.31 24.22 0.89
C VAL A 957 3.42 25.70 1.33
N ASP A 958 4.60 26.14 1.77
CA ASP A 958 4.88 27.52 2.19
C ASP A 958 6.25 28.09 1.71
N PRO A 959 6.58 28.03 0.40
CA PRO A 959 7.83 28.61 -0.10
C PRO A 959 7.85 30.14 -0.10
N ASP A 960 9.00 30.74 0.21
CA ASP A 960 9.25 32.16 -0.02
C ASP A 960 10.58 32.39 -0.75
N GLY A 961 10.70 33.54 -1.39
CA GLY A 961 11.85 33.83 -2.24
C GLY A 961 11.86 35.25 -2.77
N TRP A 962 12.67 35.45 -3.82
CA TRP A 962 12.79 36.69 -4.56
C TRP A 962 12.48 36.44 -6.03
N LEU A 963 11.69 37.33 -6.64
CA LEU A 963 11.33 37.27 -8.05
C LEU A 963 12.09 38.34 -8.84
N ALA A 964 13.00 37.90 -9.71
CA ALA A 964 13.81 38.80 -10.52
C ALA A 964 13.01 39.41 -11.70
N PRO A 965 13.34 40.62 -12.18
CA PRO A 965 12.64 41.28 -13.28
C PRO A 965 12.57 40.45 -14.58
N GLY A 966 11.35 40.09 -15.00
CA GLY A 966 11.11 39.26 -16.19
C GLY A 966 11.42 37.77 -16.02
N ALA A 967 11.70 37.30 -14.80
CA ALA A 967 11.72 35.88 -14.49
C ALA A 967 10.29 35.34 -14.41
N LYS A 968 10.11 34.10 -14.89
CA LYS A 968 8.90 33.30 -14.73
C LYS A 968 9.21 32.19 -13.73
N LEU A 969 8.63 32.29 -12.55
CA LEU A 969 8.79 31.30 -11.49
C LEU A 969 7.59 30.34 -11.51
N ARG A 970 7.86 29.04 -11.36
CA ARG A 970 6.85 27.98 -11.40
C ARG A 970 6.98 27.15 -10.11
N LEU A 971 6.01 27.28 -9.22
CA LEU A 971 6.00 26.69 -7.88
C LEU A 971 5.04 25.50 -7.83
N PRO A 972 5.51 24.25 -7.61
CA PRO A 972 4.64 23.08 -7.57
C PRO A 972 3.92 22.93 -6.24
N PHE A 973 2.70 22.41 -6.26
CA PHE A 973 1.96 21.97 -5.08
C PHE A 973 1.00 20.83 -5.44
N TYR A 974 0.75 19.92 -4.49
CA TYR A 974 -0.15 18.79 -4.71
C TYR A 974 -1.54 19.07 -4.16
N VAL A 975 -2.54 18.71 -4.95
CA VAL A 975 -3.95 18.72 -4.60
C VAL A 975 -4.48 17.34 -4.96
N ASN A 976 -5.19 16.70 -4.03
CA ASN A 976 -5.68 15.34 -4.20
C ASN A 976 -7.16 15.21 -3.78
N GLU A 977 -7.69 13.99 -3.81
CA GLU A 977 -9.09 13.70 -3.52
C GLU A 977 -9.54 13.98 -2.08
N THR A 978 -8.60 14.17 -1.15
CA THR A 978 -8.90 14.56 0.23
C THR A 978 -9.10 16.07 0.36
N ASP A 979 -8.63 16.86 -0.61
CA ASP A 979 -8.72 18.31 -0.66
C ASP A 979 -10.00 18.74 -1.41
N TRP A 980 -10.90 19.45 -0.74
CA TRP A 980 -12.18 19.86 -1.32
C TRP A 980 -12.35 21.38 -1.42
N ARG A 981 -11.42 22.14 -0.83
CA ARG A 981 -11.22 23.57 -1.11
C ARG A 981 -9.73 23.89 -1.00
N VAL A 982 -9.21 24.68 -1.93
CA VAL A 982 -7.81 25.12 -1.93
C VAL A 982 -7.76 26.64 -2.06
N ASP A 983 -7.01 27.29 -1.17
CA ASP A 983 -6.59 28.68 -1.33
C ASP A 983 -5.10 28.70 -1.71
N ALA A 984 -4.79 29.21 -2.91
CA ALA A 984 -3.41 29.42 -3.37
C ALA A 984 -3.05 30.90 -3.21
N VAL A 985 -2.33 31.21 -2.13
CA VAL A 985 -2.11 32.56 -1.61
C VAL A 985 -0.71 33.06 -1.95
N LEU A 986 -0.63 34.29 -2.46
CA LEU A 986 0.59 35.01 -2.77
C LEU A 986 0.65 36.29 -1.93
N HIS A 987 1.59 36.33 -0.99
CA HIS A 987 1.96 37.55 -0.27
C HIS A 987 3.11 38.25 -0.98
N THR A 988 2.91 39.52 -1.30
CA THR A 988 3.93 40.38 -1.90
C THR A 988 3.56 41.85 -1.67
N PRO A 989 4.51 42.79 -1.52
CA PRO A 989 4.16 44.19 -1.25
C PRO A 989 3.40 44.86 -2.41
N PHE A 990 3.51 44.31 -3.63
CA PHE A 990 2.93 44.86 -4.85
C PHE A 990 2.31 43.74 -5.72
N PRO A 991 1.17 43.13 -5.33
CA PRO A 991 0.59 42.01 -6.07
C PRO A 991 0.21 42.37 -7.51
N GLU A 992 -0.13 43.63 -7.77
CA GLU A 992 -0.57 44.14 -9.07
C GLU A 992 0.50 44.11 -10.17
N VAL A 993 1.78 43.94 -9.79
CA VAL A 993 2.90 43.88 -10.75
C VAL A 993 3.26 42.44 -11.14
N ILE A 994 2.65 41.44 -10.50
CA ILE A 994 2.82 40.03 -10.79
C ILE A 994 1.66 39.55 -11.65
N GLU A 995 1.98 38.91 -12.78
CA GLU A 995 1.03 38.08 -13.52
C GLU A 995 0.98 36.71 -12.83
N TYR A 996 -0.11 36.46 -12.11
CA TYR A 996 -0.33 35.27 -11.30
C TYR A 996 -1.43 34.39 -11.89
N VAL A 997 -1.03 33.21 -12.40
CA VAL A 997 -1.95 32.18 -12.90
C VAL A 997 -1.66 30.84 -12.24
N LEU A 998 -2.64 29.94 -12.22
CA LEU A 998 -2.46 28.55 -11.85
C LEU A 998 -2.39 27.68 -13.11
N GLU A 999 -1.66 26.58 -13.02
CA GLU A 999 -1.55 25.56 -14.06
C GLU A 999 -1.94 24.21 -13.45
N ALA A 1000 -2.97 23.58 -14.02
CA ALA A 1000 -3.48 22.28 -13.60
C ALA A 1000 -2.53 21.13 -14.05
N PRO A 1001 -2.67 19.92 -13.48
CA PRO A 1001 -1.83 18.75 -13.79
C PRO A 1001 -1.74 18.36 -15.28
N ASP A 1002 -2.80 18.61 -16.04
CA ASP A 1002 -2.87 18.40 -17.49
C ASP A 1002 -2.25 19.54 -18.34
N GLY A 1003 -1.81 20.63 -17.70
CA GLY A 1003 -1.23 21.82 -18.33
C GLY A 1003 -2.23 22.94 -18.63
N GLN A 1004 -3.51 22.81 -18.26
CA GLN A 1004 -4.50 23.87 -18.43
C GLN A 1004 -4.17 25.08 -17.55
N ILE A 1005 -4.20 26.28 -18.12
CA ILE A 1005 -3.95 27.54 -17.40
C ILE A 1005 -5.28 28.10 -16.88
N ILE A 1006 -5.29 28.44 -15.59
CA ILE A 1006 -6.40 29.09 -14.89
C ILE A 1006 -5.93 30.49 -14.55
N ASP A 1007 -6.39 31.45 -15.35
CA ASP A 1007 -6.26 32.86 -15.06
C ASP A 1007 -7.53 33.38 -14.34
N PRO A 1008 -7.54 34.63 -13.83
CA PRO A 1008 -8.73 35.16 -13.16
C PRO A 1008 -9.99 35.22 -14.03
N GLY A 1009 -9.84 35.26 -15.37
CA GLY A 1009 -10.96 35.25 -16.32
C GLY A 1009 -11.58 33.86 -16.49
N ALA A 1010 -10.79 32.80 -16.35
CA ALA A 1010 -11.25 31.41 -16.45
C ALA A 1010 -12.24 31.00 -15.35
N LEU A 1011 -12.31 31.76 -14.25
CA LEU A 1011 -13.27 31.54 -13.16
C LEU A 1011 -14.66 32.16 -13.42
N GLY A 1012 -14.85 32.82 -14.57
CA GLY A 1012 -16.13 33.39 -14.97
C GLY A 1012 -17.20 32.31 -15.16
N GLY A 1013 -18.07 32.15 -14.16
CA GLY A 1013 -19.16 31.16 -14.16
C GLY A 1013 -19.06 30.10 -13.06
N GLU A 1014 -17.98 30.07 -12.28
CA GLU A 1014 -17.82 29.17 -11.13
C GLU A 1014 -18.32 29.85 -9.83
N PRO A 1015 -19.53 29.56 -9.32
CA PRO A 1015 -20.14 30.35 -8.25
C PRO A 1015 -19.42 30.27 -6.90
N ARG A 1016 -18.51 29.29 -6.73
CA ARG A 1016 -17.78 29.04 -5.47
C ARG A 1016 -16.26 29.19 -5.60
N SER A 1017 -15.76 29.63 -6.76
CA SER A 1017 -14.33 29.86 -7.01
C SER A 1017 -14.08 31.29 -7.46
N ARG A 1018 -13.00 31.92 -6.98
CA ARG A 1018 -12.72 33.33 -7.25
C ARG A 1018 -11.25 33.68 -7.08
N TYR A 1019 -10.84 34.77 -7.73
CA TYR A 1019 -9.54 35.38 -7.56
C TYR A 1019 -9.70 36.73 -6.85
N VAL A 1020 -8.94 36.95 -5.79
CA VAL A 1020 -9.06 38.12 -4.91
C VAL A 1020 -7.68 38.77 -4.75
N ILE A 1021 -7.66 40.11 -4.79
CA ILE A 1021 -6.50 40.91 -4.38
C ILE A 1021 -6.97 41.82 -3.23
N ASP A 1022 -6.29 41.74 -2.10
CA ASP A 1022 -6.55 42.55 -0.90
C ASP A 1022 -5.22 42.95 -0.25
N GLY A 1023 -4.91 44.25 -0.27
CA GLY A 1023 -3.65 44.81 0.22
C GLY A 1023 -2.41 44.16 -0.41
N ALA A 1024 -1.53 43.61 0.43
CA ALA A 1024 -0.30 42.93 0.03
C ALA A 1024 -0.51 41.42 -0.26
N THR A 1025 -1.74 40.99 -0.52
CA THR A 1025 -2.09 39.57 -0.73
C THR A 1025 -2.95 39.40 -1.99
N ALA A 1026 -2.62 38.41 -2.81
CA ALA A 1026 -3.44 37.95 -3.92
C ALA A 1026 -3.65 36.45 -3.82
N PHE A 1027 -4.87 35.93 -4.03
CA PHE A 1027 -5.12 34.50 -3.91
C PHE A 1027 -6.23 34.00 -4.82
N TYR A 1028 -6.09 32.73 -5.22
CA TYR A 1028 -7.17 31.94 -5.78
C TYR A 1028 -7.84 31.19 -4.65
N ARG A 1029 -9.16 31.28 -4.52
CA ARG A 1029 -9.99 30.44 -3.66
C ARG A 1029 -10.80 29.51 -4.55
N LEU A 1030 -10.49 28.23 -4.50
CA LEU A 1030 -10.97 27.20 -5.42
C LEU A 1030 -11.82 26.17 -4.66
N ALA A 1031 -13.08 26.00 -5.06
CA ALA A 1031 -13.89 24.87 -4.63
C ALA A 1031 -13.58 23.67 -5.51
N LEU A 1032 -13.13 22.57 -4.90
CA LEU A 1032 -12.75 21.38 -5.65
C LEU A 1032 -13.86 20.31 -5.59
N PRO A 1033 -14.06 19.58 -6.70
CA PRO A 1033 -13.42 19.82 -8.00
C PRO A 1033 -14.08 20.94 -8.78
N ILE A 1034 -13.32 21.57 -9.68
CA ILE A 1034 -13.76 22.69 -10.51
C ILE A 1034 -14.28 22.12 -11.83
N ALA A 1035 -15.52 22.47 -12.21
CA ALA A 1035 -16.15 21.92 -13.40
C ALA A 1035 -15.41 22.32 -14.69
N ALA A 1036 -14.80 23.52 -14.71
CA ALA A 1036 -14.01 24.02 -15.83
C ALA A 1036 -12.71 23.22 -16.15
N ILE A 1037 -12.29 22.28 -15.31
CA ILE A 1037 -10.96 21.65 -15.37
C ILE A 1037 -11.00 20.15 -15.71
N GLY A 1038 -12.17 19.51 -15.84
CA GLY A 1038 -12.25 18.10 -16.29
C GLY A 1038 -11.47 17.10 -15.42
N ASN A 1039 -11.21 15.90 -15.96
CA ASN A 1039 -10.48 14.84 -15.25
C ASN A 1039 -8.97 15.09 -15.29
N GLN A 1040 -8.36 15.23 -14.12
CA GLN A 1040 -6.93 15.48 -13.94
C GLN A 1040 -6.19 14.21 -13.52
N ASP A 1041 -4.91 14.10 -13.91
CA ASP A 1041 -3.99 13.10 -13.37
C ASP A 1041 -3.56 13.53 -11.96
N PRO A 1042 -4.04 12.87 -10.88
CA PRO A 1042 -3.76 13.29 -9.51
C PRO A 1042 -2.29 13.05 -9.11
N THR A 1043 -1.52 12.31 -9.92
CA THR A 1043 -0.10 12.03 -9.63
C THR A 1043 0.83 13.19 -9.98
N ARG A 1044 0.34 14.18 -10.74
CA ARG A 1044 1.11 15.36 -11.16
C ARG A 1044 0.75 16.60 -10.32
N PRO A 1045 1.72 17.45 -9.98
CA PRO A 1045 1.45 18.64 -9.19
C PRO A 1045 0.79 19.74 -10.01
N TRP A 1046 -0.04 20.53 -9.34
CA TRP A 1046 -0.44 21.85 -9.79
C TRP A 1046 0.75 22.80 -9.70
N HIS A 1047 0.73 23.89 -10.47
CA HIS A 1047 1.76 24.93 -10.38
C HIS A 1047 1.16 26.32 -10.24
N ALA A 1048 1.72 27.11 -9.33
CA ALA A 1048 1.55 28.56 -9.35
C ALA A 1048 2.63 29.18 -10.23
N VAL A 1049 2.20 29.94 -11.23
CA VAL A 1049 3.09 30.57 -12.21
C VAL A 1049 3.10 32.07 -11.94
N LEU A 1050 4.24 32.57 -11.48
CA LEU A 1050 4.45 33.97 -11.10
C LEU A 1050 5.39 34.64 -12.11
N THR A 1051 4.90 35.68 -12.80
CA THR A 1051 5.72 36.44 -13.75
C THR A 1051 5.78 37.92 -13.37
N LEU A 1052 6.98 38.46 -13.13
CA LEU A 1052 7.16 39.87 -12.79
C LEU A 1052 7.09 40.75 -14.04
N ASN A 1053 6.03 41.55 -14.17
CA ASN A 1053 5.83 42.41 -15.33
C ASN A 1053 6.83 43.58 -15.35
N ARG A 1054 7.76 43.57 -16.31
CA ARG A 1054 8.85 44.56 -16.42
C ARG A 1054 8.37 46.01 -16.40
N LYS A 1055 7.29 46.34 -17.13
CA LYS A 1055 6.77 47.72 -17.25
C LYS A 1055 6.08 48.20 -15.99
N ARG A 1056 5.41 47.31 -15.26
CA ARG A 1056 4.77 47.63 -13.98
C ARG A 1056 5.83 47.75 -12.88
N TRP A 1057 6.83 46.86 -12.89
CA TRP A 1057 7.96 46.89 -11.96
C TRP A 1057 8.80 48.18 -12.07
N GLN A 1058 9.11 48.64 -13.28
CA GLN A 1058 9.81 49.92 -13.48
C GLN A 1058 9.08 51.10 -12.81
N ARG A 1059 7.75 51.15 -12.91
CA ARG A 1059 6.92 52.19 -12.26
C ARG A 1059 6.95 52.11 -10.73
N VAL A 1060 7.16 50.92 -10.16
CA VAL A 1060 7.35 50.76 -8.71
C VAL A 1060 8.74 51.25 -8.30
N LEU A 1061 9.78 50.90 -9.07
CA LEU A 1061 11.15 51.37 -8.81
C LEU A 1061 11.24 52.90 -8.84
N GLU A 1062 10.60 53.56 -9.80
CA GLU A 1062 10.51 55.03 -9.88
C GLU A 1062 9.90 55.65 -8.62
N LYS A 1063 8.88 55.00 -8.02
CA LYS A 1063 8.27 55.46 -6.76
C LYS A 1063 9.18 55.24 -5.55
N LEU A 1064 9.99 54.17 -5.58
CA LEU A 1064 10.91 53.83 -4.50
C LEU A 1064 12.19 54.67 -4.51
N GLU A 1065 12.51 55.42 -5.57
CA GLU A 1065 13.72 56.27 -5.66
C GLU A 1065 13.87 57.24 -4.47
N GLN A 1066 12.74 57.70 -3.90
CA GLN A 1066 12.72 58.57 -2.72
C GLN A 1066 13.11 57.84 -1.41
N ARG A 1067 13.08 56.50 -1.40
CA ARG A 1067 13.44 55.61 -0.29
C ARG A 1067 14.67 54.80 -0.65
N LYS A 1068 15.84 55.44 -0.54
CA LYS A 1068 17.13 54.97 -1.07
C LYS A 1068 17.47 53.52 -0.73
N GLU A 1069 17.20 53.06 0.50
CA GLU A 1069 17.51 51.69 0.94
C GLU A 1069 16.54 50.62 0.40
N GLU A 1070 15.26 50.96 0.25
CA GLU A 1070 14.25 50.08 -0.37
C GLU A 1070 14.50 49.97 -1.88
N TYR A 1071 14.85 51.08 -2.53
CA TYR A 1071 15.23 51.12 -3.95
C TYR A 1071 16.45 50.25 -4.26
N ILE A 1072 17.54 50.41 -3.50
CA ILE A 1072 18.78 49.64 -3.72
C ILE A 1072 18.50 48.13 -3.59
N ARG A 1073 17.70 47.72 -2.60
CA ARG A 1073 17.33 46.31 -2.39
C ARG A 1073 16.42 45.77 -3.50
N ALA A 1074 15.39 46.53 -3.88
CA ALA A 1074 14.48 46.16 -4.97
C ALA A 1074 15.22 45.99 -6.32
N VAL A 1075 16.25 46.81 -6.56
CA VAL A 1075 17.14 46.67 -7.74
C VAL A 1075 18.07 45.47 -7.61
N ALA A 1076 18.64 45.22 -6.42
CA ALA A 1076 19.62 44.16 -6.20
C ALA A 1076 19.02 42.74 -6.19
N HIS A 1077 17.86 42.55 -5.56
CA HIS A 1077 17.27 41.23 -5.31
C HIS A 1077 15.94 41.00 -6.05
N GLY A 1078 15.27 42.04 -6.54
CA GLY A 1078 13.94 41.94 -7.16
C GLY A 1078 12.80 42.07 -6.16
N LEU A 1079 11.64 41.46 -6.46
CA LEU A 1079 10.43 41.55 -5.63
C LEU A 1079 10.35 40.35 -4.68
N ARG A 1080 10.29 40.60 -3.36
CA ARG A 1080 10.07 39.54 -2.37
C ARG A 1080 8.65 38.96 -2.51
N TYR A 1081 8.53 37.64 -2.39
CA TYR A 1081 7.25 36.95 -2.33
C TYR A 1081 7.27 35.86 -1.25
N ALA A 1082 6.09 35.56 -0.71
CA ALA A 1082 5.80 34.33 0.00
C ALA A 1082 4.55 33.70 -0.62
N PHE A 1083 4.63 32.42 -0.98
CA PHE A 1083 3.54 31.67 -1.59
C PHE A 1083 3.12 30.56 -0.65
N VAL A 1084 1.85 30.55 -0.26
CA VAL A 1084 1.29 29.58 0.68
C VAL A 1084 0.08 28.94 0.03
N VAL A 1085 0.06 27.61 -0.02
CA VAL A 1085 -1.15 26.88 -0.40
C VAL A 1085 -1.75 26.28 0.85
N GLN A 1086 -3.04 26.50 1.04
CA GLN A 1086 -3.79 25.91 2.14
C GLN A 1086 -5.03 25.19 1.61
N ALA A 1087 -5.34 24.02 2.16
CA ALA A 1087 -6.43 23.18 1.72
C ALA A 1087 -7.32 22.78 2.91
N ARG A 1088 -8.64 22.88 2.73
CA ARG A 1088 -9.54 22.15 3.61
C ARG A 1088 -9.60 20.71 3.14
N SER A 1089 -9.32 19.81 4.09
CA SER A 1089 -8.88 18.47 3.77
C SER A 1089 -9.26 17.49 4.87
N THR A 1090 -9.63 16.27 4.48
CA THR A 1090 -9.79 15.15 5.42
C THR A 1090 -8.45 14.48 5.77
N LEU A 1091 -7.39 14.77 5.01
CA LEU A 1091 -6.01 14.54 5.40
C LEU A 1091 -5.55 15.70 6.30
N ALA A 1092 -5.31 15.44 7.58
CA ALA A 1092 -4.94 16.43 8.58
C ALA A 1092 -3.58 16.13 9.22
N MET A 1093 -2.78 17.18 9.42
CA MET A 1093 -1.51 17.16 10.13
C MET A 1093 -1.60 18.04 11.38
N GLN A 1094 -1.45 17.44 12.55
CA GLN A 1094 -1.37 18.15 13.82
C GLN A 1094 0.06 18.10 14.34
N VAL A 1095 0.66 19.26 14.61
CA VAL A 1095 2.03 19.37 15.14
C VAL A 1095 1.99 19.93 16.55
N ASN A 1096 2.54 19.18 17.50
CA ASN A 1096 2.78 19.61 18.88
C ASN A 1096 4.29 19.73 19.13
N LEU A 1097 4.70 20.76 19.88
CA LEU A 1097 6.10 20.95 20.29
C LEU A 1097 6.13 21.15 21.80
N VAL A 1098 6.90 20.30 22.48
CA VAL A 1098 7.12 20.37 23.93
C VAL A 1098 8.62 20.49 24.19
N GLN A 1099 9.00 21.32 25.15
CA GLN A 1099 10.38 21.47 25.58
C GLN A 1099 10.50 21.16 27.07
N SER A 1100 11.55 20.43 27.47
CA SER A 1100 11.72 19.98 28.84
C SER A 1100 12.10 21.10 29.82
N SER A 1101 12.62 22.21 29.31
CA SER A 1101 13.16 23.36 30.04
C SER A 1101 13.30 24.54 29.07
N LEU A 1102 13.46 25.74 29.62
CA LEU A 1102 13.81 26.98 28.92
C LEU A 1102 15.30 27.32 29.06
N GLU A 1103 16.12 26.42 29.62
CA GLU A 1103 17.57 26.60 29.75
C GLU A 1103 18.37 25.89 28.63
N PRO A 1104 19.58 26.38 28.27
CA PRO A 1104 20.42 25.72 27.28
C PRO A 1104 20.72 24.28 27.67
N GLY A 1105 20.43 23.35 26.76
CA GLY A 1105 20.48 21.91 27.00
C GLY A 1105 19.10 21.25 27.09
N ALA A 1106 18.01 22.03 27.04
CA ALA A 1106 16.65 21.50 27.01
C ALA A 1106 16.43 20.55 25.83
N LEU A 1107 15.68 19.48 26.07
CA LEU A 1107 15.23 18.55 25.04
C LEU A 1107 13.94 19.10 24.44
N VAL A 1108 13.93 19.31 23.12
CA VAL A 1108 12.75 19.71 22.36
C VAL A 1108 12.21 18.48 21.63
N THR A 1109 10.95 18.14 21.91
CA THR A 1109 10.21 17.04 21.28
C THR A 1109 9.12 17.60 20.39
N VAL A 1110 9.15 17.23 19.12
CA VAL A 1110 8.13 17.58 18.13
C VAL A 1110 7.37 16.30 17.79
N THR A 1111 6.06 16.33 18.04
CA THR A 1111 5.14 15.23 17.75
C THR A 1111 4.21 15.65 16.62
N VAL A 1112 4.12 14.83 15.58
CA VAL A 1112 3.30 15.07 14.39
C VAL A 1112 2.29 13.95 14.26
N THR A 1113 1.00 14.26 14.30
CA THR A 1113 -0.06 13.27 14.08
C THR A 1113 -0.65 13.48 12.70
N LEU A 1114 -0.59 12.45 11.86
CA LEU A 1114 -1.15 12.41 10.52
C LEU A 1114 -2.38 11.52 10.47
N THR A 1115 -3.49 12.09 10.01
CA THR A 1115 -4.75 11.35 9.83
C THR A 1115 -5.32 11.58 8.44
N GLU A 1116 -5.94 10.55 7.86
CA GLU A 1116 -6.69 10.57 6.61
C GLU A 1116 -8.09 10.05 6.93
N TYR A 1117 -9.11 10.90 6.73
CA TYR A 1117 -10.50 10.60 7.13
C TYR A 1117 -10.64 10.23 8.61
N GLY A 1118 -9.83 10.85 9.49
CA GLY A 1118 -9.84 10.58 10.93
C GLY A 1118 -9.17 9.26 11.34
N TYR A 1119 -8.61 8.50 10.39
CA TYR A 1119 -7.80 7.31 10.66
C TYR A 1119 -6.31 7.62 10.50
N PRO A 1120 -5.40 6.90 11.16
CA PRO A 1120 -3.96 7.00 10.93
C PRO A 1120 -3.59 6.96 9.43
N ALA A 1121 -2.86 7.97 8.96
CA ALA A 1121 -2.33 8.03 7.60
C ALA A 1121 -0.87 7.57 7.62
N VAL A 1122 -0.58 6.40 7.04
CA VAL A 1122 0.67 5.66 7.29
C VAL A 1122 1.37 5.21 6.00
N ARG A 1123 0.68 5.15 4.85
CA ARG A 1123 1.24 4.49 3.66
C ARG A 1123 2.29 5.36 2.98
N GLY A 1124 3.57 5.08 3.27
CA GLY A 1124 4.71 5.79 2.69
C GLY A 1124 4.81 7.26 3.13
N ALA A 1125 4.28 7.60 4.31
CA ALA A 1125 4.37 8.95 4.85
C ALA A 1125 5.78 9.18 5.44
N GLU A 1126 6.42 10.27 5.01
CA GLU A 1126 7.68 10.76 5.54
C GLU A 1126 7.45 12.09 6.25
N VAL A 1127 8.03 12.26 7.43
CA VAL A 1127 7.94 13.50 8.22
C VAL A 1127 9.34 13.97 8.57
N LYS A 1128 9.62 15.24 8.32
CA LYS A 1128 10.92 15.89 8.54
C LYS A 1128 10.73 17.18 9.32
N ALA A 1129 11.64 17.45 10.26
CA ALA A 1129 11.74 18.75 10.92
C ALA A 1129 13.04 19.45 10.50
N ILE A 1130 12.91 20.57 9.81
CA ILE A 1130 14.01 21.49 9.51
C ILE A 1130 14.10 22.49 10.67
N VAL A 1131 15.14 22.36 11.47
CA VAL A 1131 15.39 23.21 12.64
C VAL A 1131 16.45 24.25 12.30
N LYS A 1132 16.08 25.52 12.24
CA LYS A 1132 17.01 26.66 12.12
C LYS A 1132 17.41 27.10 13.53
N ARG A 1133 18.70 27.03 13.83
CA ARG A 1133 19.30 27.37 15.12
C ARG A 1133 19.54 28.88 15.26
N PRO A 1134 19.80 29.37 16.48
CA PRO A 1134 20.09 30.78 16.74
C PRO A 1134 21.27 31.38 15.96
N ASP A 1135 22.25 30.56 15.56
CA ASP A 1135 23.42 30.99 14.78
C ASP A 1135 23.13 31.07 13.26
N GLY A 1136 21.89 30.80 12.85
CA GLY A 1136 21.46 30.77 11.45
C GLY A 1136 21.73 29.45 10.73
N ALA A 1137 22.39 28.48 11.37
CA ALA A 1137 22.59 27.15 10.77
C ALA A 1137 21.30 26.32 10.86
N SER A 1138 21.01 25.56 9.80
CA SER A 1138 19.85 24.65 9.76
C SER A 1138 20.29 23.20 9.86
N MET A 1139 19.46 22.38 10.50
CA MET A 1139 19.60 20.92 10.51
C MET A 1139 18.27 20.29 10.10
N SER A 1140 18.34 19.22 9.30
CA SER A 1140 17.18 18.43 8.90
C SER A 1140 17.17 17.13 9.69
N LEU A 1141 16.06 16.87 10.37
CA LEU A 1141 15.87 15.68 11.19
C LEU A 1141 14.69 14.87 10.65
N GLU A 1142 14.91 13.60 10.35
CA GLU A 1142 13.85 12.66 10.00
C GLU A 1142 13.09 12.25 11.27
N ALA A 1143 11.76 12.31 11.24
CA ALA A 1143 10.94 11.87 12.36
C ALA A 1143 10.77 10.36 12.34
N VAL A 1144 10.76 9.76 13.52
CA VAL A 1144 10.55 8.32 13.69
C VAL A 1144 9.05 8.06 13.79
N GLU A 1145 8.55 7.17 12.93
CA GLU A 1145 7.17 6.74 12.97
C GLU A 1145 6.88 5.91 14.24
N GLY A 1146 5.83 6.29 14.95
CA GLY A 1146 5.31 5.67 16.16
C GLY A 1146 4.12 4.75 15.88
N ILE A 1147 3.09 4.83 16.72
CA ILE A 1147 1.82 4.10 16.54
C ILE A 1147 0.76 5.06 15.99
N ASP A 1148 -0.20 4.53 15.23
CA ASP A 1148 -1.40 5.25 14.82
C ASP A 1148 -1.13 6.59 14.09
N GLY A 1149 -0.12 6.63 13.20
CA GLY A 1149 0.16 7.80 12.36
C GLY A 1149 0.83 8.96 13.10
N VAL A 1150 1.39 8.69 14.28
CA VAL A 1150 2.15 9.65 15.07
C VAL A 1150 3.64 9.53 14.76
N PHE A 1151 4.29 10.62 14.43
CA PHE A 1151 5.73 10.74 14.15
C PHE A 1151 6.37 11.61 15.21
N GLU A 1152 7.57 11.26 15.64
CA GLU A 1152 8.28 12.01 16.68
C GLU A 1152 9.71 12.33 16.27
N VAL A 1153 10.15 13.55 16.54
CA VAL A 1153 11.54 13.98 16.36
C VAL A 1153 11.99 14.81 17.54
N GLN A 1154 13.23 14.57 17.98
CA GLN A 1154 13.81 15.21 19.16
C GLN A 1154 15.14 15.87 18.84
N PHE A 1155 15.43 17.01 19.47
CA PHE A 1155 16.75 17.63 19.44
C PHE A 1155 17.07 18.39 20.72
N ASN A 1156 18.36 18.52 21.03
CA ASN A 1156 18.83 19.34 22.15
C ASN A 1156 19.01 20.80 21.73
N ALA A 1157 18.30 21.71 22.40
CA ALA A 1157 18.48 23.14 22.25
C ALA A 1157 19.67 23.61 23.11
N SER A 1158 20.90 23.39 22.64
CA SER A 1158 22.12 23.61 23.44
C SER A 1158 22.64 25.06 23.47
N MET A 1159 22.24 25.89 22.51
CA MET A 1159 22.64 27.31 22.44
C MET A 1159 21.49 28.22 22.83
N SER A 1160 21.78 29.27 23.61
CA SER A 1160 20.83 30.33 23.93
C SER A 1160 20.29 30.98 22.65
N GLY A 1161 18.98 31.16 22.56
CA GLY A 1161 18.30 31.84 21.46
C GLY A 1161 17.04 31.11 20.96
N LEU A 1162 16.53 31.58 19.82
CA LEU A 1162 15.35 31.06 19.14
C LEU A 1162 15.71 29.92 18.17
N TYR A 1163 14.93 28.83 18.23
CA TYR A 1163 14.96 27.73 17.27
C TYR A 1163 13.65 27.75 16.49
N GLN A 1164 13.73 27.95 15.18
CA GLN A 1164 12.57 27.84 14.29
C GLN A 1164 12.49 26.41 13.76
N VAL A 1165 11.32 25.79 13.87
CA VAL A 1165 11.09 24.40 13.49
C VAL A 1165 10.05 24.38 12.37
N HIS A 1166 10.48 24.05 11.16
CA HIS A 1166 9.62 23.84 10.00
C HIS A 1166 9.42 22.34 9.80
N VAL A 1167 8.19 21.89 10.05
CA VAL A 1167 7.79 20.49 9.87
C VAL A 1167 7.23 20.31 8.47
N LEU A 1168 7.77 19.35 7.73
CA LEU A 1168 7.30 18.94 6.41
C LEU A 1168 6.86 17.48 6.48
N ALA A 1169 5.68 17.19 5.97
CA ALA A 1169 5.19 15.84 5.79
C ALA A 1169 4.83 15.62 4.33
N SER A 1170 5.13 14.44 3.81
CA SER A 1170 4.74 14.04 2.46
C SER A 1170 4.41 12.56 2.41
N GLY A 1171 3.58 12.15 1.46
CA GLY A 1171 3.29 10.74 1.26
C GLY A 1171 2.32 10.52 0.14
N THR A 1172 1.69 9.36 0.16
CA THR A 1172 0.56 9.03 -0.72
C THR A 1172 -0.69 8.75 0.09
N THR A 1173 -1.86 9.16 -0.41
CA THR A 1173 -3.14 8.80 0.19
C THR A 1173 -3.39 7.30 0.02
N ARG A 1174 -4.44 6.76 0.66
CA ARG A 1174 -4.87 5.37 0.41
C ARG A 1174 -5.17 5.08 -1.06
N LEU A 1175 -5.46 6.11 -1.84
CA LEU A 1175 -5.76 6.02 -3.27
C LEU A 1175 -4.55 6.30 -4.18
N GLN A 1176 -3.34 6.34 -3.58
CA GLN A 1176 -2.04 6.56 -4.23
C GLN A 1176 -1.82 7.97 -4.81
N SER A 1177 -2.62 8.96 -4.37
CA SER A 1177 -2.38 10.35 -4.76
C SER A 1177 -1.29 10.98 -3.89
N PRO A 1178 -0.28 11.65 -4.46
CA PRO A 1178 0.75 12.35 -3.69
C PRO A 1178 0.18 13.53 -2.89
N TRP A 1179 0.77 13.80 -1.73
CA TRP A 1179 0.40 14.93 -0.88
C TRP A 1179 1.60 15.49 -0.11
N THR A 1180 1.49 16.77 0.27
CA THR A 1180 2.41 17.45 1.19
C THR A 1180 1.64 18.24 2.24
N ARG A 1181 2.20 18.36 3.44
CA ARG A 1181 1.68 19.18 4.54
C ARG A 1181 2.84 19.87 5.26
N GLU A 1182 2.67 21.12 5.65
CA GLU A 1182 3.70 21.91 6.33
C GLU A 1182 3.17 22.60 7.60
N ALA A 1183 4.03 22.81 8.59
CA ALA A 1183 3.70 23.57 9.78
C ALA A 1183 4.94 24.25 10.40
N LEU A 1184 4.75 25.42 10.99
CA LEU A 1184 5.80 26.16 11.70
C LEU A 1184 5.60 26.10 13.21
N ARG A 1185 6.68 25.83 13.96
CA ARG A 1185 6.74 25.90 15.43
C ARG A 1185 8.02 26.63 15.85
N SER A 1186 8.08 27.08 17.10
CA SER A 1186 9.28 27.68 17.68
C SER A 1186 9.59 27.10 19.05
N ALA A 1187 10.88 26.91 19.33
CA ALA A 1187 11.42 26.56 20.64
C ALA A 1187 12.45 27.62 21.07
N VAL A 1188 12.69 27.75 22.36
CA VAL A 1188 13.50 28.85 22.91
C VAL A 1188 14.19 28.40 24.18
N VAL A 1189 15.48 28.73 24.28
CA VAL A 1189 16.28 28.50 25.49
C VAL A 1189 17.17 29.69 25.79
N TRP A 1190 17.40 30.02 27.07
CA TRP A 1190 18.34 31.04 27.50
C TRP A 1190 18.77 30.83 28.96
N GLN A 1191 19.90 31.43 29.35
CA GLN A 1191 20.43 31.24 30.69
C GLN A 1191 19.47 31.84 31.75
N GLY A 1192 18.98 31.00 32.67
CA GLY A 1192 17.99 31.38 33.68
C GLY A 1192 16.54 31.35 33.19
N GLY A 1193 16.26 30.70 32.05
CA GLY A 1193 14.91 30.68 31.46
C GLY A 1193 13.85 29.94 32.27
N ASP A 1194 14.24 28.96 33.09
CA ASP A 1194 13.35 28.27 34.02
C ASP A 1194 13.04 29.07 35.29
N ASN A 1195 13.77 30.17 35.50
CA ASN A 1195 13.56 31.08 36.63
C ASN A 1195 12.87 32.36 36.13
N PRO A 1196 11.54 32.43 36.08
CA PRO A 1196 10.87 33.70 35.85
C PRO A 1196 11.34 34.66 36.96
N LEU A 1197 11.93 35.81 36.60
CA LEU A 1197 12.19 36.86 37.57
C LEU A 1197 10.87 37.10 38.34
N PRO A 1198 10.86 37.06 39.68
CA PRO A 1198 9.63 37.27 40.42
C PRO A 1198 9.05 38.60 39.97
N GLY A 1199 7.73 38.63 39.76
CA GLY A 1199 7.00 39.89 39.64
C GLY A 1199 7.46 40.85 40.74
N PRO A 1200 7.45 42.16 40.48
CA PRO A 1200 8.05 43.13 41.38
C PRO A 1200 7.58 42.89 42.82
N SER A 1201 8.55 42.72 43.73
CA SER A 1201 8.24 42.50 45.13
C SER A 1201 7.36 43.64 45.66
N ALA A 1202 6.61 43.41 46.74
CA ALA A 1202 5.85 44.49 47.39
C ALA A 1202 6.73 45.73 47.69
N GLU A 1203 8.03 45.50 47.91
CA GLU A 1203 9.06 46.51 48.07
C GLU A 1203 9.31 47.32 46.79
N ASP A 1204 9.43 46.67 45.62
CA ASP A 1204 9.61 47.35 44.32
C ASP A 1204 8.37 48.13 43.87
N ARG A 1205 7.15 47.66 44.21
CA ARG A 1205 5.90 48.40 43.99
C ARG A 1205 5.82 49.65 44.89
N PHE A 1206 6.19 49.51 46.17
CA PHE A 1206 6.22 50.63 47.10
C PHE A 1206 7.30 51.67 46.75
N CYS A 1207 8.45 51.21 46.25
CA CYS A 1207 9.53 52.08 45.79
C CYS A 1207 9.18 52.85 44.52
N ARG A 1208 8.45 52.24 43.58
CA ARG A 1208 7.90 52.93 42.42
C ARG A 1208 6.81 53.94 42.81
N PHE A 1209 5.92 53.59 43.72
CA PHE A 1209 4.92 54.50 44.29
C PHE A 1209 5.57 55.73 44.96
N LEU A 1210 6.60 55.53 45.79
CA LEU A 1210 7.33 56.62 46.43
C LEU A 1210 8.07 57.54 45.44
N ARG A 1211 8.65 56.99 44.36
CA ARG A 1211 9.27 57.79 43.29
C ARG A 1211 8.24 58.57 42.47
N CYS A 1212 7.09 57.97 42.17
CA CYS A 1212 5.99 58.64 41.48
C CYS A 1212 5.44 59.82 42.30
N LEU A 1213 5.28 59.65 43.61
CA LEU A 1213 4.88 60.72 44.53
C LEU A 1213 5.92 61.86 44.63
N GLN A 1214 7.22 61.55 44.53
CA GLN A 1214 8.29 62.55 44.50
C GLN A 1214 8.34 63.34 43.17
N GLN A 1215 8.08 62.68 42.04
CA GLN A 1215 8.16 63.30 40.71
C GLN A 1215 6.92 64.13 40.35
N SER A 1216 5.74 63.71 40.82
CA SER A 1216 4.45 64.35 40.51
C SER A 1216 4.15 65.63 41.31
N LYS A 1217 4.97 66.00 42.31
CA LYS A 1217 4.69 67.07 43.29
C LYS A 1217 3.34 66.91 44.02
N GLY A 1218 2.75 65.71 44.04
CA GLY A 1218 1.45 65.44 44.66
C GLY A 1218 1.42 65.49 46.19
N LEU A 1219 2.58 65.61 46.84
CA LEU A 1219 2.73 65.73 48.30
C LEU A 1219 3.44 67.02 48.69
N ASP A 1220 2.89 67.72 49.69
CA ASP A 1220 3.52 68.90 50.30
C ASP A 1220 4.67 68.47 51.22
N GLU A 1221 5.89 68.50 50.69
CA GLU A 1221 7.11 68.15 51.42
C GLU A 1221 7.31 68.96 52.72
N ARG A 1222 6.74 70.17 52.82
CA ARG A 1222 6.87 71.01 54.02
C ARG A 1222 6.09 70.42 55.19
N ARG A 1223 4.89 69.92 54.92
CA ARG A 1223 3.99 69.33 55.91
C ARG A 1223 4.43 67.94 56.37
N LEU A 1224 5.07 67.17 55.50
CA LEU A 1224 5.69 65.88 55.85
C LEU A 1224 6.92 66.05 56.75
N ARG A 1225 7.72 67.10 56.53
CA ARG A 1225 8.85 67.43 57.42
C ARG A 1225 8.40 67.94 58.80
N GLU A 1226 7.29 68.68 58.87
CA GLU A 1226 6.69 69.10 60.15
C GLU A 1226 6.19 67.90 60.99
N LEU A 1227 5.84 66.78 60.34
CA LEU A 1227 5.48 65.51 60.97
C LEU A 1227 6.70 64.59 61.19
N GLY A 1228 7.91 65.04 60.88
CA GLY A 1228 9.15 64.29 61.09
C GLY A 1228 9.45 63.19 60.05
N ILE A 1229 8.79 63.20 58.89
CA ILE A 1229 8.93 62.17 57.86
C ILE A 1229 9.68 62.73 56.64
N ASP A 1230 10.91 62.24 56.40
CA ASP A 1230 11.71 62.54 55.20
C ASP A 1230 11.51 61.45 54.15
N ILE A 1231 10.74 61.77 53.12
CA ILE A 1231 10.37 60.83 52.06
C ILE A 1231 11.59 60.40 51.20
N GLY A 1232 12.62 61.24 51.10
CA GLY A 1232 13.87 60.92 50.42
C GLY A 1232 14.75 59.97 51.23
N ALA A 1233 14.74 60.09 52.55
CA ALA A 1233 15.40 59.15 53.46
C ALA A 1233 14.66 57.80 53.50
N VAL A 1234 13.33 57.80 53.54
CA VAL A 1234 12.49 56.59 53.48
C VAL A 1234 12.73 55.83 52.17
N GLY A 1235 12.75 56.53 51.04
CA GLY A 1235 13.09 55.94 49.73
C GLY A 1235 14.50 55.34 49.68
N LYS A 1236 15.50 55.96 50.30
CA LYS A 1236 16.86 55.39 50.38
C LYS A 1236 16.96 54.16 51.29
N CYS A 1237 16.18 54.15 52.37
CA CYS A 1237 16.21 53.09 53.37
C CYS A 1237 15.51 51.80 52.88
N ILE A 1238 14.50 51.94 52.02
CA ILE A 1238 13.69 50.82 51.52
C ILE A 1238 14.15 50.36 50.12
N CYS A 1239 14.66 51.26 49.26
CA CYS A 1239 14.80 50.98 47.82
C CYS A 1239 16.24 50.73 47.31
N SER A 1240 17.22 50.38 48.16
CA SER A 1240 18.61 50.14 47.73
C SER A 1240 19.04 48.67 47.86
N LYS A 1241 19.51 48.05 46.76
CA LYS A 1241 19.85 46.60 46.67
C LYS A 1241 21.25 46.23 47.23
N ARG A 1242 21.22 45.15 48.03
CA ARG A 1242 22.22 44.09 48.37
C ARG A 1242 23.69 44.19 47.89
N ARG A 1243 24.62 44.05 48.85
CA ARG A 1243 25.79 43.13 48.79
C ARG A 1243 26.23 42.73 50.21
N ILE A 1244 25.87 41.54 50.67
CA ILE A 1244 26.64 40.82 51.70
C ILE A 1244 26.74 39.35 51.26
N GLN A 1245 27.96 38.97 50.88
CA GLN A 1245 28.42 37.58 50.83
C GLN A 1245 28.52 37.01 52.25
N LYS A 1246 28.26 35.71 52.39
CA LYS A 1246 28.97 34.71 53.23
C LYS A 1246 28.44 33.33 52.79
N GLY A 1247 29.25 32.29 52.64
CA GLY A 1247 30.35 31.87 53.50
C GLY A 1247 29.86 30.66 54.28
#